data_AF-A0A6A7VVE4-F1
#
_entry.id   AF-A0A6A7VVE4-F1
#
_cell.length_a   1.000
_cell.length_b   1.000
_cell.length_c   1.000
_cell.angle_alpha   90.00
_cell.angle_beta   90.00
_cell.angle_gamma   90.00
#
_symmetry.space_group_name_H-M   'P 1'
#
loop_
_entity.id
_entity.type
_entity.pdbx_description
1 polymer ?
#
loop_
_entity_poly.entity_id
_entity_poly.type
_entity_poly.pdbx_seq_one_letter_code
_entity_poly.pdbx_strand_id
1 'polypeptide(L)'
;MQISASFFSMSPSSILVVAALFLSACSPANKARVDELNEQSYAYHYRNLDSTKVLAERALKLSEDYPSGRAEAYNNLAFVCIAKMDYKGAKGWLKKIEEESDNQIELAIADVQNMRLCQRESHNKDFYAYREKAMRRLRRIREEVNSMPPRESKRVIYAKSEFYIVAATYFYYVGLDEPMLQELNRLDPDELEQDSAQYLNYLYNIGSGGAIVKGTENEINQAEFDRLISCYMLASDPAHPYPYWQANALQSISEHLRKGEVSDFLIRNNLPAFQYLNIEQMPNNLLAGNFAQRALNLFSSYGDVYQTAGANRTLAECFWDIHDYSSALDCLNHALNDNKAIEQAPDLVASIRERLCLVYSAIDDKQQSDYNRNIYLDLQDRSRQDRQLEARAAALDENAQQLNLMIAAVVAMIVLVVVLLYVFDHMKRKKMKNQSMDKLLAPLREWSENNTKKINELKDKQEEVQDDLNVTRLHIVENKKRNLEQRAKISLVNSITPFIDRMIHEVNRLSEGGESDEVRQERYQYIAELTDKINQYNNVLTEWIQMRQGSLSLRIESFPLQQLFDIVSKGKMSFQMQGVKLDVEPTDAVVKADRILTLFMINTIADNARKFTPEGGKVTISAKVSDFVEISISDTGKGMDEEQLAHVFDRTYTGGHGFGLLNCKGIIEKYKKVSSLFAGCQIKAESKLGEGSRFSFRLPKGIVRRTHQLLGIIIMLFVLLSASVQPCEAKKANDIRQRHNHHKTNVDANLQRADDFADSAYFSNISGTYQRTLAFADSSRHYLNAFYLSKYPDGKYLMVAHPEVGMAAELYWMREGLRTNYHVILDLRNECAVAALALHQWSLYQSNNKVYTQLFREISADNTLDIYVHTMQQSENSKTVAVVLLILLLLQLPLAYYLLYYRHVLSYRFAMIEQTKAKRTDEAEQESLKLELMTDELHRAEYENDKLHISNSVLDNCLSTLKHETMYYPSRIRQLIDSQPDDVDSLKELVDYYKSLYSLLSAQAMEQVEGNIKADDFLNRYLVSLMRGNSKDYHTGVAEIPGSAYVRYWIDQQDVAYDAALHAQLFTPLTGDLRYLLCRQIVRELGEITNLRGCGIKACQGDKGCLRIEAVLPARIKWKSLKS
;
A
#
# COMPACT_ATOMS: atom_id res chain seq x y z
N MET A 1 40.18 -9.19 -26.69
CA MET A 1 41.14 -10.00 -27.47
C MET A 1 42.53 -9.48 -27.11
N GLN A 2 43.38 -10.34 -26.54
CA GLN A 2 44.81 -10.18 -26.22
C GLN A 2 45.26 -9.09 -25.22
N ILE A 3 44.89 -9.17 -23.92
CA ILE A 3 45.81 -8.89 -22.78
C ILE A 3 45.34 -9.75 -21.60
N SER A 4 45.64 -11.05 -21.59
CA SER A 4 45.34 -11.92 -20.44
C SER A 4 46.20 -13.18 -20.46
N ALA A 5 47.53 -13.02 -20.50
CA ALA A 5 48.46 -14.15 -20.40
C ALA A 5 49.87 -13.71 -19.98
N SER A 6 50.01 -13.00 -18.85
CA SER A 6 51.34 -12.75 -18.24
C SER A 6 51.33 -12.42 -16.74
N PHE A 7 50.24 -12.68 -16.02
CA PHE A 7 50.17 -12.37 -14.57
C PHE A 7 50.35 -13.58 -13.64
N PHE A 8 50.61 -14.79 -14.17
CA PHE A 8 50.86 -16.00 -13.38
C PHE A 8 52.33 -16.40 -13.38
N SER A 9 53.21 -15.55 -12.88
CA SER A 9 54.58 -15.96 -12.49
C SER A 9 55.24 -15.03 -11.46
N MET A 10 54.48 -14.28 -10.65
CA MET A 10 55.04 -13.47 -9.56
C MET A 10 54.94 -14.23 -8.24
N SER A 11 56.06 -14.35 -7.53
CA SER A 11 56.10 -15.00 -6.22
C SER A 11 55.27 -14.20 -5.20
N PRO A 12 54.78 -14.83 -4.11
CA PRO A 12 54.03 -14.12 -3.07
C PRO A 12 54.77 -12.90 -2.51
N SER A 13 56.10 -12.96 -2.50
CA SER A 13 57.00 -11.87 -2.12
C SER A 13 56.95 -10.68 -3.10
N SER A 14 56.79 -10.90 -4.41
CA SER A 14 56.67 -9.81 -5.39
C SER A 14 55.31 -9.11 -5.33
N ILE A 15 54.24 -9.83 -4.96
CA ILE A 15 52.90 -9.26 -4.74
C ILE A 15 52.90 -8.38 -3.48
N LEU A 16 53.60 -8.80 -2.43
CA LEU A 16 53.76 -8.02 -1.20
C LEU A 16 54.58 -6.74 -1.43
N VAL A 17 55.63 -6.81 -2.26
CA VAL A 17 56.45 -5.63 -2.62
C VAL A 17 55.67 -4.67 -3.52
N VAL A 18 54.87 -5.17 -4.48
CA VAL A 18 54.02 -4.31 -5.32
C VAL A 18 52.87 -3.70 -4.50
N ALA A 19 52.24 -4.45 -3.60
CA ALA A 19 51.24 -3.92 -2.68
C ALA A 19 51.84 -2.88 -1.71
N ALA A 20 53.07 -3.10 -1.22
CA ALA A 20 53.79 -2.12 -0.40
C ALA A 20 54.20 -0.87 -1.21
N LEU A 21 54.54 -1.01 -2.49
CA LEU A 21 54.83 0.11 -3.39
C LEU A 21 53.57 0.91 -3.76
N PHE A 22 52.39 0.27 -3.86
CA PHE A 22 51.11 0.97 -4.03
C PHE A 22 50.64 1.68 -2.74
N LEU A 23 51.00 1.17 -1.56
CA LEU A 23 50.72 1.82 -0.27
C LEU A 23 51.71 2.95 0.06
N SER A 24 52.94 2.88 -0.46
CA SER A 24 53.99 3.89 -0.27
C SER A 24 53.90 5.08 -1.22
N ALA A 25 53.09 5.01 -2.28
CA ALA A 25 53.02 6.02 -3.34
C ALA A 25 51.92 7.09 -3.15
N CYS A 26 51.17 7.08 -2.04
CA CYS A 26 49.95 7.88 -1.87
C CYS A 26 49.99 8.85 -0.66
N SER A 27 51.16 9.40 -0.30
CA SER A 27 51.17 10.58 0.59
C SER A 27 51.12 11.86 -0.24
N PRO A 28 50.15 12.77 -0.05
CA PRO A 28 50.11 14.03 -0.77
C PRO A 28 51.45 14.78 -0.62
N ALA A 29 51.98 15.31 -1.73
CA ALA A 29 53.34 15.85 -1.79
C ALA A 29 53.64 16.93 -0.74
N ASN A 30 52.61 17.70 -0.35
CA ASN A 30 52.73 18.80 0.61
C ASN A 30 52.05 18.54 1.96
N LYS A 31 51.64 17.30 2.28
CA LYS A 31 50.85 16.99 3.49
C LYS A 31 51.43 17.63 4.76
N ALA A 32 52.69 17.33 5.08
CA ALA A 32 53.35 17.83 6.28
C ALA A 32 53.39 19.37 6.36
N ARG A 33 53.58 20.04 5.21
CA ARG A 33 53.64 21.50 5.16
C ARG A 33 52.27 22.15 5.31
N VAL A 34 51.23 21.57 4.70
CA VAL A 34 49.83 22.01 4.89
C VAL A 34 49.43 21.84 6.35
N ASP A 35 49.78 20.68 6.91
CA ASP A 35 49.54 20.33 8.30
C ASP A 35 50.17 21.35 9.27
N GLU A 36 51.44 21.68 9.07
CA GLU A 36 52.18 22.68 9.85
C GLU A 36 51.56 24.09 9.72
N LEU A 37 51.20 24.51 8.50
CA LEU A 37 50.61 25.83 8.26
C LEU A 37 49.22 25.96 8.92
N ASN A 38 48.42 24.90 8.91
CA ASN A 38 47.13 24.90 9.60
C ASN A 38 47.26 24.92 11.12
N GLU A 39 48.23 24.19 11.69
CA GLU A 39 48.50 24.22 13.13
C GLU A 39 48.99 25.60 13.58
N GLN A 40 49.85 26.23 12.77
CA GLN A 40 50.24 27.63 12.99
C GLN A 40 49.04 28.56 12.86
N SER A 41 48.20 28.39 11.82
CA SER A 41 46.99 29.19 11.65
C SER A 41 46.09 29.11 12.87
N TYR A 42 45.87 27.91 13.42
CA TYR A 42 45.08 27.71 14.63
C TYR A 42 45.70 28.40 15.86
N ALA A 43 47.02 28.24 16.06
CA ALA A 43 47.72 28.88 17.17
C ALA A 43 47.60 30.42 17.18
N TYR A 44 47.35 31.03 16.02
CA TYR A 44 47.10 32.46 15.88
C TYR A 44 45.64 32.89 16.05
N HIS A 45 44.67 31.98 16.15
CA HIS A 45 43.23 32.30 16.20
C HIS A 45 42.95 33.50 17.10
N TYR A 46 43.26 33.38 18.39
CA TYR A 46 42.99 34.39 19.41
C TYR A 46 44.16 35.35 19.66
N ARG A 47 45.16 35.34 18.76
CA ARG A 47 46.36 36.20 18.83
C ARG A 47 46.36 37.27 17.75
N ASN A 48 46.09 36.88 16.50
CA ASN A 48 46.06 37.79 15.36
C ASN A 48 45.26 37.18 14.18
N LEU A 49 44.14 37.82 13.83
CA LEU A 49 43.24 37.37 12.76
C LEU A 49 43.89 37.42 11.36
N ASP A 50 44.77 38.38 11.10
CA ASP A 50 45.42 38.53 9.79
C ASP A 50 46.49 37.44 9.58
N SER A 51 47.28 37.12 10.60
CA SER A 51 48.20 35.97 10.59
C SER A 51 47.46 34.66 10.38
N THR A 52 46.34 34.48 11.09
CA THR A 52 45.45 33.31 10.92
C THR A 52 45.01 33.18 9.46
N LYS A 53 44.50 34.27 8.87
CA LYS A 53 44.05 34.29 7.47
C LYS A 53 45.18 33.96 6.50
N VAL A 54 46.33 34.63 6.61
CA VAL A 54 47.46 34.45 5.68
C VAL A 54 48.00 33.01 5.73
N LEU A 55 48.09 32.41 6.91
CA LEU A 55 48.55 31.03 7.07
C LEU A 55 47.55 30.03 6.50
N ALA A 56 46.25 30.22 6.76
CA ALA A 56 45.19 29.39 6.19
C ALA A 56 45.13 29.49 4.66
N GLU A 57 45.27 30.69 4.07
CA GLU A 57 45.33 30.88 2.61
C GLU A 57 46.55 30.18 1.99
N ARG A 58 47.69 30.16 2.68
CA ARG A 58 48.89 29.42 2.24
C ARG A 58 48.68 27.91 2.33
N ALA A 59 48.09 27.41 3.42
CA ALA A 59 47.74 26.01 3.57
C ALA A 59 46.78 25.56 2.47
N LEU A 60 45.73 26.35 2.21
CA LEU A 60 44.75 26.12 1.16
C LEU A 60 45.40 25.98 -0.22
N LYS A 61 46.28 26.93 -0.61
CA LYS A 61 47.00 26.90 -1.89
C LYS A 61 47.87 25.65 -2.10
N LEU A 62 48.38 25.05 -1.02
CA LEU A 62 49.26 23.87 -1.08
C LEU A 62 48.49 22.54 -0.96
N SER A 63 47.18 22.58 -0.76
CA SER A 63 46.34 21.43 -0.40
C SER A 63 45.60 20.76 -1.58
N GLU A 64 46.01 20.99 -2.83
CA GLU A 64 45.33 20.47 -4.05
C GLU A 64 45.09 18.95 -4.03
N ASP A 65 46.04 18.18 -3.51
CA ASP A 65 45.93 16.71 -3.38
C ASP A 65 45.67 16.25 -1.93
N TYR A 66 45.32 17.17 -1.01
CA TYR A 66 45.08 16.85 0.40
C TYR A 66 43.76 17.43 0.94
N PRO A 67 42.62 16.76 0.70
CA PRO A 67 41.28 17.26 1.06
C PRO A 67 41.09 17.54 2.56
N SER A 68 41.67 16.75 3.46
CA SER A 68 41.53 16.98 4.91
C SER A 68 42.24 18.25 5.36
N GLY A 69 43.49 18.48 4.91
CA GLY A 69 44.22 19.72 5.22
C GLY A 69 43.56 20.94 4.58
N ARG A 70 42.91 20.77 3.42
CA ARG A 70 42.09 21.83 2.81
C ARG A 70 40.88 22.21 3.67
N ALA A 71 40.16 21.22 4.18
CA ALA A 71 39.00 21.44 5.04
C ALA A 71 39.37 22.18 6.33
N GLU A 72 40.51 21.83 6.93
CA GLU A 72 41.05 22.55 8.09
C GLU A 72 41.39 24.02 7.75
N ALA A 73 41.98 24.27 6.58
CA ALA A 73 42.23 25.63 6.11
C ALA A 73 40.93 26.43 5.91
N TYR A 74 39.88 25.81 5.36
CA TYR A 74 38.55 26.43 5.26
C TYR A 74 37.95 26.75 6.63
N ASN A 75 38.08 25.87 7.62
CA ASN A 75 37.63 26.14 9.00
C ASN A 75 38.36 27.33 9.63
N ASN A 76 39.66 27.45 9.39
CA ASN A 76 40.46 28.59 9.86
C ASN A 76 40.02 29.91 9.18
N LEU A 77 39.72 29.88 7.88
CA LEU A 77 39.20 31.05 7.16
C LEU A 77 37.78 31.43 7.62
N ALA A 78 36.93 30.44 7.86
CA ALA A 78 35.59 30.65 8.40
C ALA A 78 35.65 31.32 9.78
N PHE A 79 36.55 30.89 10.67
CA PHE A 79 36.77 31.52 11.98
C PHE A 79 37.10 33.02 11.84
N VAL A 80 38.02 33.38 10.93
CA VAL A 80 38.39 34.79 10.68
C VAL A 80 37.20 35.58 10.15
N CYS A 81 36.45 35.02 9.20
CA CYS A 81 35.24 35.66 8.66
C CYS A 81 34.19 35.88 9.75
N ILE A 82 33.97 34.91 10.66
CA ILE A 82 33.05 35.05 11.80
C ILE A 82 33.51 36.19 12.71
N ALA A 83 34.79 36.22 13.13
CA ALA A 83 35.32 37.28 14.00
C ALA A 83 35.17 38.68 13.39
N LYS A 84 35.40 38.82 12.08
CA LYS A 84 35.22 40.07 11.32
C LYS A 84 33.77 40.39 10.94
N MET A 85 32.81 39.54 11.35
CA MET A 85 31.39 39.61 10.98
C MET A 85 31.11 39.57 9.46
N ASP A 86 32.00 38.95 8.68
CA ASP A 86 31.74 38.55 7.28
C ASP A 86 31.03 37.19 7.25
N TYR A 87 29.77 37.16 7.69
CA TYR A 87 29.01 35.91 7.80
C TYR A 87 28.74 35.26 6.44
N LYS A 88 28.61 36.07 5.38
CA LYS A 88 28.48 35.55 4.01
C LYS A 88 29.74 34.79 3.58
N GLY A 89 30.92 35.36 3.82
CA GLY A 89 32.20 34.68 3.57
C GLY A 89 32.35 33.41 4.40
N ALA A 90 32.02 33.48 5.70
CA ALA A 90 32.06 32.32 6.60
C ALA A 90 31.18 31.17 6.09
N LYS A 91 29.90 31.42 5.79
CA LYS A 91 28.97 30.44 5.22
C LYS A 91 29.50 29.85 3.91
N GLY A 92 30.15 30.67 3.08
CA GLY A 92 30.79 30.22 1.85
C GLY A 92 31.89 29.20 2.08
N TRP A 93 32.77 29.41 3.08
CA TRP A 93 33.82 28.46 3.44
C TRP A 93 33.26 27.18 4.07
N LEU A 94 32.31 27.32 5.01
CA LEU A 94 31.69 26.17 5.68
C LEU A 94 30.95 25.25 4.69
N LYS A 95 30.28 25.84 3.70
CA LYS A 95 29.63 25.09 2.62
C LYS A 95 30.63 24.30 1.78
N LYS A 96 31.80 24.87 1.46
CA LYS A 96 32.86 24.14 0.73
C LYS A 96 33.37 22.94 1.51
N ILE A 97 33.42 23.00 2.84
CA ILE A 97 33.82 21.84 3.66
C ILE A 97 32.79 20.71 3.51
N GLU A 98 31.49 21.04 3.56
CA GLU A 98 30.40 20.05 3.39
C GLU A 98 30.37 19.43 1.99
N GLU A 99 30.77 20.19 0.95
CA GLU A 99 30.80 19.73 -0.44
C GLU A 99 32.08 19.00 -0.84
N GLU A 100 33.24 19.37 -0.29
CA GLU A 100 34.57 18.92 -0.76
C GLU A 100 35.29 17.96 0.21
N SER A 101 34.82 17.78 1.45
CA SER A 101 35.49 16.97 2.47
C SER A 101 34.62 15.86 3.06
N ASP A 102 35.23 14.71 3.31
CA ASP A 102 34.65 13.58 4.05
C ASP A 102 35.24 13.44 5.47
N ASN A 103 36.18 14.31 5.85
CA ASN A 103 36.81 14.30 7.17
C ASN A 103 35.79 14.65 8.26
N GLN A 104 35.46 13.69 9.12
CA GLN A 104 34.41 13.86 10.12
C GLN A 104 34.74 14.90 11.19
N ILE A 105 36.02 15.08 11.53
CA ILE A 105 36.46 16.05 12.54
C ILE A 105 36.27 17.47 12.00
N GLU A 106 36.75 17.74 10.78
CA GLU A 106 36.62 19.05 10.16
C GLU A 106 35.16 19.40 9.83
N LEU A 107 34.34 18.41 9.46
CA LEU A 107 32.90 18.58 9.32
C LEU A 107 32.21 18.88 10.66
N ALA A 108 32.62 18.24 11.76
CA ALA A 108 32.09 18.53 13.08
C ALA A 108 32.42 19.96 13.52
N ILE A 109 33.65 20.42 13.27
CA ILE A 109 34.06 21.80 13.53
C ILE A 109 33.26 22.77 12.67
N ALA A 110 33.02 22.45 11.40
CA ALA A 110 32.21 23.28 10.52
C ALA A 110 30.75 23.39 11.01
N ASP A 111 30.17 22.28 11.49
CA ASP A 111 28.83 22.28 12.11
C ASP A 111 28.81 23.17 13.37
N VAL A 112 29.85 23.13 14.22
CA VAL A 112 29.97 24.00 15.41
C VAL A 112 30.14 25.48 15.03
N GLN A 113 30.89 25.79 13.97
CA GLN A 113 30.97 27.16 13.47
C GLN A 113 29.64 27.66 12.90
N ASN A 114 28.86 26.79 12.24
CA ASN A 114 27.49 27.11 11.85
C ASN A 114 26.58 27.34 13.06
N MET A 115 26.74 26.58 14.16
CA MET A 115 26.04 26.86 15.42
C MET A 115 26.39 28.28 15.92
N ARG A 116 27.67 28.68 15.90
CA ARG A 116 28.11 30.02 16.31
C ARG A 116 27.52 31.12 15.42
N LEU A 117 27.44 30.90 14.10
CA LEU A 117 26.76 31.82 13.18
C LEU A 117 25.27 31.96 13.51
N CYS A 118 24.59 30.83 13.70
CA CYS A 118 23.16 30.83 14.06
C CYS A 118 22.91 31.55 15.38
N GLN A 119 23.78 31.35 16.38
CA GLN A 119 23.73 32.05 17.65
C GLN A 119 23.91 33.57 17.47
N ARG A 120 24.84 34.01 16.62
CA ARG A 120 25.06 35.45 16.37
C ARG A 120 23.95 36.09 15.56
N GLU A 121 23.39 35.40 14.56
CA GLU A 121 22.29 35.89 13.72
C GLU A 121 20.89 35.69 14.36
N SER A 122 20.84 35.09 15.56
CA SER A 122 19.62 34.64 16.24
C SER A 122 18.73 33.72 15.39
N HIS A 123 19.34 32.88 14.54
CA HIS A 123 18.67 31.82 13.80
C HIS A 123 18.49 30.58 14.69
N ASN A 124 17.68 30.73 15.75
CA ASN A 124 17.54 29.75 16.84
C ASN A 124 17.07 28.37 16.37
N LYS A 125 16.26 28.30 15.30
CA LYS A 125 15.82 27.02 14.70
C LYS A 125 17.00 26.28 14.05
N ASP A 126 17.78 26.97 13.22
CA ASP A 126 18.90 26.39 12.48
C ASP A 126 20.03 25.98 13.43
N PHE A 127 20.21 26.71 14.54
CA PHE A 127 21.14 26.35 15.61
C PHE A 127 20.95 24.90 16.07
N TYR A 128 19.71 24.48 16.35
CA TYR A 128 19.43 23.11 16.80
C TYR A 128 19.68 22.07 15.71
N ALA A 129 19.47 22.42 14.43
CA ALA A 129 19.77 21.53 13.31
C ALA A 129 21.28 21.26 13.20
N TYR A 130 22.10 22.31 13.27
CA TYR A 130 23.56 22.17 13.27
C TYR A 130 24.09 21.50 14.55
N ARG A 131 23.50 21.80 15.72
CA ARG A 131 23.83 21.13 16.98
C ARG A 131 23.62 19.62 16.88
N GLU A 132 22.51 19.19 16.31
CA GLU A 132 22.22 17.77 16.09
C GLU A 132 23.21 17.13 15.09
N LYS A 133 23.57 17.82 14.00
CA LYS A 133 24.61 17.36 13.05
C LYS A 133 25.97 17.17 13.77
N ALA A 134 26.42 18.18 14.51
CA ALA A 134 27.67 18.14 15.27
C ALA A 134 27.66 17.01 16.31
N MET A 135 26.57 16.86 17.07
CA MET A 135 26.42 15.77 18.05
C MET A 135 26.55 14.39 17.42
N ARG A 136 25.89 14.16 16.26
CA ARG A 136 25.99 12.88 15.54
C ARG A 136 27.41 12.60 15.08
N ARG A 137 28.13 13.60 14.57
CA ARG A 137 29.52 13.44 14.13
C ARG A 137 30.45 13.17 15.31
N LEU A 138 30.35 13.96 16.38
CA LEU A 138 31.14 13.75 17.60
C LEU A 138 30.89 12.38 18.24
N ARG A 139 29.64 11.87 18.17
CA ARG A 139 29.33 10.52 18.64
C ARG A 139 30.04 9.44 17.83
N ARG A 140 30.09 9.57 16.49
CA ARG A 140 30.81 8.63 15.61
C ARG A 140 32.32 8.70 15.85
N ILE A 141 32.88 9.90 15.91
CA ILE A 141 34.31 10.14 16.19
C ILE A 141 34.72 9.47 17.50
N ARG A 142 33.88 9.58 18.55
CA ARG A 142 34.14 8.99 19.88
C ARG A 142 34.43 7.49 19.84
N GLU A 143 33.84 6.75 18.90
CA GLU A 143 34.05 5.30 18.77
C GLU A 143 35.48 4.95 18.33
N GLU A 144 36.22 5.91 17.74
CA GLU A 144 37.56 5.71 17.16
C GLU A 144 38.69 6.44 17.93
N VAL A 145 38.36 7.26 18.93
CA VAL A 145 39.30 8.18 19.62
C VAL A 145 40.54 7.48 20.18
N ASN A 146 40.41 6.27 20.74
CA ASN A 146 41.53 5.56 21.37
C ASN A 146 42.60 5.08 20.38
N SER A 147 42.32 5.11 19.07
CA SER A 147 43.23 4.71 18.00
C SER A 147 43.75 5.86 17.15
N MET A 148 43.41 7.11 17.49
CA MET A 148 43.73 8.27 16.64
C MET A 148 45.18 8.77 16.81
N PRO A 149 45.82 9.26 15.74
CA PRO A 149 47.09 9.98 15.82
C PRO A 149 47.02 11.22 16.72
N PRO A 150 48.14 11.66 17.33
CA PRO A 150 48.14 12.80 18.26
C PRO A 150 47.55 14.10 17.71
N ARG A 151 47.79 14.42 16.42
CA ARG A 151 47.24 15.62 15.77
C ARG A 151 45.71 15.58 15.70
N GLU A 152 45.15 14.45 15.28
CA GLU A 152 43.70 14.26 15.15
C GLU A 152 43.03 14.30 16.52
N SER A 153 43.67 13.72 17.54
CA SER A 153 43.21 13.81 18.93
C SER A 153 43.06 15.28 19.39
N LYS A 154 44.05 16.14 19.14
CA LYS A 154 43.96 17.58 19.45
C LYS A 154 42.79 18.26 18.72
N ARG A 155 42.57 17.94 17.43
CA ARG A 155 41.45 18.49 16.65
C ARG A 155 40.09 18.02 17.22
N VAL A 156 39.99 16.79 17.70
CA VAL A 156 38.78 16.28 18.39
C VAL A 156 38.52 17.01 19.70
N ILE A 157 39.58 17.24 20.51
CA ILE A 157 39.47 18.01 21.76
C ILE A 157 38.89 19.39 21.46
N TYR A 158 39.47 20.11 20.48
CA TYR A 158 38.96 21.40 20.02
C TYR A 158 37.50 21.33 19.55
N ALA A 159 37.14 20.36 18.69
CA ALA A 159 35.78 20.22 18.19
C ALA A 159 34.75 19.99 19.31
N LYS A 160 35.11 19.13 20.29
CA LYS A 160 34.27 18.78 21.45
C LYS A 160 34.12 19.95 22.40
N SER A 161 35.22 20.62 22.75
CA SER A 161 35.20 21.75 23.68
C SER A 161 34.43 22.93 23.09
N GLU A 162 34.69 23.25 21.83
CA GLU A 162 34.02 24.32 21.10
C GLU A 162 32.50 24.04 20.97
N PHE A 163 32.10 22.79 20.72
CA PHE A 163 30.69 22.39 20.69
C PHE A 163 29.97 22.72 22.01
N TYR A 164 30.55 22.29 23.14
CA TYR A 164 29.93 22.50 24.45
C TYR A 164 29.90 23.97 24.85
N ILE A 165 30.97 24.72 24.56
CA ILE A 165 31.04 26.15 24.86
C ILE A 165 30.02 26.91 24.02
N VAL A 166 29.97 26.71 22.70
CA VAL A 166 28.99 27.38 21.83
C VAL A 166 27.55 27.02 22.24
N ALA A 167 27.30 25.76 22.64
CA ALA A 167 26.00 25.35 23.16
C ALA A 167 25.63 26.03 24.48
N ALA A 168 26.55 26.07 25.44
CA ALA A 168 26.34 26.76 26.71
C ALA A 168 26.07 28.26 26.49
N THR A 169 26.89 28.92 25.68
CA THR A 169 26.72 30.33 25.32
C THR A 169 25.34 30.59 24.70
N TYR A 170 24.89 29.74 23.77
CA TYR A 170 23.55 29.86 23.18
C TYR A 170 22.43 29.73 24.23
N PHE A 171 22.51 28.73 25.12
CA PHE A 171 21.50 28.53 26.16
C PHE A 171 21.44 29.70 27.15
N TYR A 172 22.60 30.28 27.49
CA TYR A 172 22.66 31.53 28.25
C TYR A 172 21.88 32.66 27.55
N TYR A 173 22.10 32.86 26.25
CA TYR A 173 21.42 33.93 25.50
C TYR A 173 19.90 33.76 25.40
N VAL A 174 19.41 32.52 25.25
CA VAL A 174 17.97 32.22 25.22
C VAL A 174 17.36 32.20 26.64
N GLY A 175 18.19 32.27 27.69
CA GLY A 175 17.79 32.31 29.09
C GLY A 175 17.36 30.95 29.62
N LEU A 176 18.14 29.91 29.31
CA LEU A 176 17.98 28.51 29.71
C LEU A 176 19.18 28.08 30.58
N ASP A 177 19.14 28.43 31.87
CA ASP A 177 20.26 28.25 32.80
C ASP A 177 20.63 26.77 33.04
N GLU A 178 19.64 25.89 33.18
CA GLU A 178 19.87 24.46 33.41
C GLU A 178 20.58 23.76 32.23
N PRO A 179 20.10 23.88 30.97
CA PRO A 179 20.84 23.40 29.80
C PRO A 179 22.24 23.99 29.66
N MET A 180 22.42 25.29 29.94
CA MET A 180 23.74 25.93 29.92
C MET A 180 24.71 25.25 30.89
N LEU A 181 24.31 25.09 32.16
CA LEU A 181 25.13 24.44 33.19
C LEU A 181 25.49 23.00 32.83
N GLN A 182 24.55 22.26 32.24
CA GLN A 182 24.80 20.88 31.80
C GLN A 182 25.87 20.79 30.72
N GLU A 183 25.92 21.73 29.77
CA GLU A 183 26.95 21.73 28.73
C GLU A 183 28.33 22.13 29.29
N LEU A 184 28.39 23.14 30.17
CA LEU A 184 29.65 23.54 30.81
C LEU A 184 30.25 22.43 31.68
N ASN A 185 29.40 21.70 32.43
CA ASN A 185 29.84 20.58 33.27
C ASN A 185 30.34 19.35 32.49
N ARG A 186 30.18 19.32 31.16
CA ARG A 186 30.74 18.25 30.29
C ARG A 186 32.18 18.53 29.85
N LEU A 187 32.69 19.73 30.08
CA LEU A 187 34.08 20.09 29.80
C LEU A 187 34.99 19.46 30.86
N ASP A 188 36.07 18.82 30.39
CA ASP A 188 37.10 18.23 31.24
C ASP A 188 38.30 19.18 31.27
N PRO A 189 38.59 19.88 32.39
CA PRO A 189 39.67 20.84 32.45
C PRO A 189 41.05 20.21 32.19
N ASP A 190 41.27 18.95 32.61
CA ASP A 190 42.56 18.28 32.46
C ASP A 190 42.85 17.95 30.98
N GLU A 191 41.81 17.64 30.21
CA GLU A 191 41.89 17.44 28.75
C GLU A 191 42.22 18.76 28.04
N LEU A 192 41.68 19.89 28.53
CA LEU A 192 41.83 21.22 27.93
C LEU A 192 43.18 21.88 28.22
N GLU A 193 43.88 21.53 29.30
CA GLU A 193 45.21 22.09 29.59
C GLU A 193 46.24 21.85 28.47
N GLN A 194 45.99 20.85 27.61
CA GLN A 194 46.80 20.55 26.43
C GLN A 194 46.61 21.56 25.28
N ASP A 195 45.55 22.36 25.32
CA ASP A 195 45.24 23.42 24.37
C ASP A 195 44.97 24.74 25.11
N SER A 196 46.01 25.57 25.21
CA SER A 196 45.96 26.83 25.96
C SER A 196 44.82 27.74 25.51
N ALA A 197 44.47 27.76 24.22
CA ALA A 197 43.38 28.60 23.73
C ALA A 197 42.00 28.14 24.25
N GLN A 198 41.78 26.82 24.26
CA GLN A 198 40.52 26.25 24.76
C GLN A 198 40.43 26.25 26.28
N TYR A 199 41.56 26.11 26.98
CA TYR A 199 41.60 26.29 28.44
C TYR A 199 41.24 27.72 28.86
N LEU A 200 41.79 28.73 28.16
CA LEU A 200 41.41 30.14 28.37
C LEU A 200 39.91 30.38 28.11
N ASN A 201 39.38 29.78 27.04
CA ASN A 201 37.95 29.84 26.71
C ASN A 201 37.08 29.24 27.82
N TYR A 202 37.47 28.08 28.36
CA TYR A 202 36.82 27.45 29.50
C TYR A 202 36.83 28.35 30.75
N LEU A 203 38.01 28.85 31.15
CA LEU A 203 38.14 29.71 32.33
C LEU A 203 37.26 30.96 32.21
N TYR A 204 37.24 31.58 31.04
CA TYR A 204 36.37 32.72 30.75
C TYR A 204 34.89 32.37 30.89
N ASN A 205 34.40 31.32 30.22
CA ASN A 205 32.97 30.98 30.26
C ASN A 205 32.49 30.57 31.65
N ILE A 206 33.33 29.92 32.46
CA ILE A 206 32.99 29.62 33.85
C ILE A 206 32.96 30.90 34.70
N GLY A 207 33.89 31.84 34.46
CA GLY A 207 34.00 33.08 35.22
C GLY A 207 33.03 34.19 34.82
N SER A 208 32.51 34.20 33.59
CA SER A 208 31.59 35.23 33.10
C SER A 208 30.17 34.72 32.79
N GLY A 209 29.96 33.41 32.81
CA GLY A 209 28.74 32.77 32.33
C GLY A 209 27.64 32.55 33.38
N GLY A 210 27.79 33.03 34.61
CA GLY A 210 26.86 32.71 35.70
C GLY A 210 26.82 31.21 36.01
N ALA A 211 27.90 30.49 35.68
CA ALA A 211 28.00 29.04 35.83
C ALA A 211 28.09 28.61 37.31
N ILE A 212 28.53 29.54 38.17
CA ILE A 212 28.70 29.30 39.60
C ILE A 212 27.44 29.78 40.33
N VAL A 213 26.53 28.84 40.59
CA VAL A 213 25.22 29.15 41.22
C VAL A 213 25.13 28.75 42.70
N LYS A 214 26.21 28.20 43.27
CA LYS A 214 26.25 27.72 44.66
C LYS A 214 27.07 28.65 45.53
N GLY A 215 26.48 29.15 46.60
CA GLY A 215 27.13 30.02 47.59
C GLY A 215 26.33 31.30 47.85
N THR A 216 26.87 32.15 48.72
CA THR A 216 26.44 33.55 48.88
C THR A 216 26.86 34.39 47.67
N GLU A 217 26.25 35.56 47.46
CA GLU A 217 26.62 36.44 46.33
C GLU A 217 28.12 36.77 46.32
N ASN A 218 28.72 37.04 47.48
CA ASN A 218 30.15 37.31 47.59
C ASN A 218 31.03 36.09 47.25
N GLU A 219 30.64 34.88 47.67
CA GLU A 219 31.37 33.65 47.34
C GLU A 219 31.32 33.34 45.84
N ILE A 220 30.16 33.56 45.21
CA ILE A 220 29.98 33.40 43.78
C ILE A 220 30.88 34.38 43.02
N ASN A 221 30.79 35.69 43.33
CA ASN A 221 31.59 36.72 42.67
C ASN A 221 33.10 36.51 42.89
N GLN A 222 33.52 36.01 44.06
CA GLN A 222 34.92 35.66 44.30
C GLN A 222 35.38 34.50 43.41
N ALA A 223 34.59 33.43 43.32
CA ALA A 223 34.95 32.27 42.51
C ALA A 223 34.96 32.61 41.01
N GLU A 224 34.05 33.46 40.55
CA GLU A 224 34.02 33.99 39.18
C GLU A 224 35.26 34.86 38.92
N PHE A 225 35.59 35.77 39.84
CA PHE A 225 36.80 36.60 39.76
C PHE A 225 38.09 35.75 39.68
N ASP A 226 38.22 34.72 40.50
CA ASP A 226 39.39 33.83 40.52
C ASP A 226 39.63 33.15 39.15
N ARG A 227 38.55 32.81 38.44
CA ARG A 227 38.63 32.24 37.08
C ARG A 227 39.02 33.30 36.05
N LEU A 228 38.44 34.49 36.14
CA LEU A 228 38.71 35.60 35.23
C LEU A 228 40.15 36.12 35.38
N ILE A 229 40.65 36.29 36.60
CA ILE A 229 42.04 36.69 36.81
C ILE A 229 43.00 35.62 36.32
N SER A 230 42.71 34.33 36.56
CA SER A 230 43.52 33.22 36.03
C SER A 230 43.55 33.25 34.50
N CYS A 231 42.40 33.49 33.85
CA CYS A 231 42.31 33.66 32.40
C CYS A 231 43.17 34.85 31.93
N TYR A 232 43.07 36.01 32.58
CA TYR A 232 43.86 37.20 32.22
C TYR A 232 45.36 36.97 32.37
N MET A 233 45.79 36.36 33.48
CA MET A 233 47.20 36.09 33.75
C MET A 233 47.80 35.14 32.70
N LEU A 234 47.10 34.04 32.39
CA LEU A 234 47.53 33.08 31.38
C LEU A 234 47.52 33.68 29.97
N ALA A 235 46.52 34.49 29.64
CA ALA A 235 46.44 35.19 28.36
C ALA A 235 47.52 36.29 28.22
N SER A 236 48.12 36.73 29.33
CA SER A 236 49.16 37.75 29.39
C SER A 236 50.59 37.21 29.38
N ASP A 237 50.79 35.95 28.98
CA ASP A 237 52.13 35.37 28.79
C ASP A 237 52.99 36.29 27.88
N PRO A 238 54.13 36.82 28.39
CA PRO A 238 55.01 37.69 27.61
C PRO A 238 55.57 37.04 26.34
N ALA A 239 55.71 35.71 26.31
CA ALA A 239 56.21 35.01 25.13
C ALA A 239 55.14 34.87 24.04
N HIS A 240 53.88 34.72 24.44
CA HIS A 240 52.81 34.26 23.57
C HIS A 240 51.44 34.82 23.98
N PRO A 241 51.23 36.15 23.90
CA PRO A 241 50.02 36.77 24.42
C PRO A 241 48.78 36.39 23.59
N TYR A 242 47.62 36.36 24.27
CA TYR A 242 46.29 36.18 23.69
C TYR A 242 45.43 37.43 23.91
N PRO A 243 45.58 38.49 23.09
CA PRO A 243 44.88 39.77 23.27
C PRO A 243 43.36 39.64 23.34
N TYR A 244 42.79 38.70 22.57
CA TYR A 244 41.36 38.42 22.62
C TYR A 244 40.90 37.97 24.02
N TRP A 245 41.63 37.04 24.65
CA TRP A 245 41.27 36.54 25.98
C TRP A 245 41.60 37.53 27.10
N GLN A 246 42.68 38.32 26.94
CA GLN A 246 42.96 39.45 27.83
C GLN A 246 41.79 40.45 27.85
N ALA A 247 41.29 40.80 26.67
CA ALA A 247 40.17 41.73 26.52
C ALA A 247 38.88 41.18 27.13
N ASN A 248 38.53 39.93 26.84
CA ASN A 248 37.36 39.26 27.41
C ASN A 248 37.43 39.22 28.95
N ALA A 249 38.57 38.82 29.53
CA ALA A 249 38.73 38.78 30.98
C ALA A 249 38.64 40.18 31.62
N LEU A 250 39.28 41.20 31.03
CA LEU A 250 39.18 42.59 31.52
C LEU A 250 37.76 43.14 31.46
N GLN A 251 37.04 42.87 30.36
CA GLN A 251 35.65 43.29 30.21
C GLN A 251 34.76 42.65 31.28
N SER A 252 34.89 41.34 31.53
CA SER A 252 34.10 40.66 32.55
C SER A 252 34.45 41.09 33.98
N ILE A 253 35.74 41.35 34.27
CA ILE A 253 36.16 41.91 35.56
C ILE A 253 35.57 43.32 35.74
N SER A 254 35.56 44.14 34.68
CA SER A 254 34.89 45.44 34.70
C SER A 254 33.41 45.31 35.07
N GLU A 255 32.69 44.34 34.48
CA GLU A 255 31.27 44.12 34.78
C GLU A 255 31.02 43.75 36.25
N HIS A 256 31.90 42.95 36.86
CA HIS A 256 31.82 42.61 38.29
C HIS A 256 32.02 43.84 39.20
N LEU A 257 32.90 44.77 38.82
CA LEU A 257 33.22 45.96 39.61
C LEU A 257 32.14 47.04 39.61
N ARG A 258 31.09 46.91 38.79
CA ARG A 258 30.01 47.90 38.69
C ARG A 258 29.03 47.85 39.85
N LYS A 259 28.90 46.71 40.54
CA LYS A 259 28.05 46.56 41.72
C LYS A 259 28.80 47.05 42.97
N GLY A 260 28.37 48.17 43.55
CA GLY A 260 29.11 48.88 44.63
C GLY A 260 29.61 47.98 45.78
N GLU A 261 28.70 47.27 46.47
CA GLU A 261 29.08 46.44 47.64
C GLU A 261 30.00 45.27 47.27
N VAL A 262 29.78 44.67 46.09
CA VAL A 262 30.59 43.56 45.56
C VAL A 262 31.96 44.06 45.12
N SER A 263 32.04 45.24 44.51
CA SER A 263 33.28 45.87 44.05
C SER A 263 34.23 46.12 45.22
N ASP A 264 33.74 46.71 46.31
CA ASP A 264 34.53 46.93 47.52
C ASP A 264 34.99 45.61 48.16
N PHE A 265 34.15 44.57 48.11
CA PHE A 265 34.52 43.24 48.59
C PHE A 265 35.64 42.62 47.74
N LEU A 266 35.50 42.61 46.41
CA LEU A 266 36.48 42.02 45.49
C LEU A 266 37.82 42.74 45.57
N ILE A 267 37.82 44.08 45.55
CA ILE A 267 39.06 44.88 45.62
C ILE A 267 39.82 44.61 46.91
N ARG A 268 39.12 44.60 48.07
CA ARG A 268 39.75 44.38 49.37
C ARG A 268 40.34 42.99 49.51
N ASN A 269 39.63 41.96 49.05
CA ASN A 269 40.07 40.57 49.20
C ASN A 269 41.11 40.13 48.16
N ASN A 270 41.28 40.88 47.07
CA ASN A 270 42.16 40.53 45.96
C ASN A 270 43.18 41.63 45.62
N LEU A 271 43.63 42.38 46.64
CA LEU A 271 44.55 43.51 46.51
C LEU A 271 45.76 43.25 45.57
N PRO A 272 46.50 42.12 45.67
CA PRO A 272 47.61 41.85 44.77
C PRO A 272 47.20 41.75 43.30
N ALA A 273 46.04 41.13 43.01
CA ALA A 273 45.52 41.02 41.65
C ALA A 273 45.13 42.38 41.09
N PHE A 274 44.46 43.22 41.88
CA PHE A 274 44.11 44.58 41.44
C PHE A 274 45.32 45.50 41.30
N GLN A 275 46.36 45.34 42.10
CA GLN A 275 47.63 46.04 41.91
C GLN A 275 48.30 45.65 40.58
N TYR A 276 48.23 44.37 40.21
CA TYR A 276 48.74 43.89 38.93
C TYR A 276 47.91 44.42 37.74
N LEU A 277 46.58 44.44 37.86
CA LEU A 277 45.68 44.93 36.81
C LEU A 277 45.70 46.46 36.66
N ASN A 278 45.81 47.20 37.76
CA ASN A 278 45.74 48.67 37.80
C ASN A 278 47.08 49.34 37.49
N ILE A 279 47.56 49.12 36.27
CA ILE A 279 48.85 49.62 35.78
C ILE A 279 48.91 51.16 35.82
N GLU A 280 47.76 51.83 35.61
CA GLU A 280 47.65 53.29 35.53
C GLU A 280 47.34 53.96 36.87
N GLN A 281 47.28 53.19 37.97
CA GLN A 281 46.97 53.69 39.32
C GLN A 281 45.66 54.48 39.40
N MET A 282 44.63 54.03 38.67
CA MET A 282 43.31 54.63 38.67
C MET A 282 42.62 54.48 40.03
N PRO A 283 41.82 55.46 40.47
CA PRO A 283 41.02 55.35 41.69
C PRO A 283 39.92 54.28 41.52
N ASN A 284 39.48 53.68 42.63
CA ASN A 284 38.57 52.53 42.62
C ASN A 284 37.29 52.75 41.81
N ASN A 285 36.72 53.96 41.86
CA ASN A 285 35.50 54.33 41.12
C ASN A 285 35.70 54.42 39.60
N LEU A 286 36.93 54.54 39.10
CA LEU A 286 37.26 54.58 37.67
C LEU A 286 37.86 53.27 37.15
N LEU A 287 38.13 52.29 38.03
CA LEU A 287 38.75 51.01 37.65
C LEU A 287 37.92 50.25 36.62
N ALA A 288 36.60 50.16 36.82
CA ALA A 288 35.71 49.48 35.89
C ALA A 288 35.81 50.10 34.48
N GLY A 289 35.61 51.41 34.37
CA GLY A 289 35.74 52.12 33.10
C GLY A 289 37.11 51.98 32.45
N ASN A 290 38.20 52.00 33.24
CA ASN A 290 39.56 51.78 32.72
C ASN A 290 39.73 50.38 32.11
N PHE A 291 39.24 49.34 32.79
CA PHE A 291 39.32 47.98 32.28
C PHE A 291 38.45 47.78 31.04
N ALA A 292 37.24 48.33 31.01
CA ALA A 292 36.38 48.33 29.82
C ALA A 292 37.04 49.03 28.63
N GLN A 293 37.66 50.20 28.83
CA GLN A 293 38.37 50.94 27.77
C GLN A 293 39.58 50.16 27.24
N ARG A 294 40.35 49.50 28.12
CA ARG A 294 41.48 48.65 27.71
C ARG A 294 41.01 47.43 26.94
N ALA A 295 39.92 46.79 27.36
CA ALA A 295 39.30 45.70 26.60
C ALA A 295 38.86 46.16 25.21
N LEU A 296 38.21 47.34 25.11
CA LEU A 296 37.81 47.94 23.83
C LEU A 296 39.01 48.16 22.90
N ASN A 297 40.11 48.71 23.42
CA ASN A 297 41.33 48.94 22.64
C ASN A 297 41.92 47.61 22.12
N LEU A 298 41.97 46.59 22.97
CA LEU A 298 42.46 45.25 22.60
C LEU A 298 41.58 44.60 21.53
N PHE A 299 40.25 44.59 21.68
CA PHE A 299 39.33 44.05 20.67
C PHE A 299 39.42 44.79 19.34
N SER A 300 39.50 46.12 19.38
CA SER A 300 39.67 46.95 18.19
C SER A 300 40.97 46.61 17.46
N SER A 301 42.08 46.44 18.20
CA SER A 301 43.38 46.07 17.63
C SER A 301 43.40 44.65 17.08
N TYR A 302 42.67 43.72 17.70
CA TYR A 302 42.54 42.34 17.26
C TYR A 302 41.64 42.20 16.02
N GLY A 303 40.66 43.11 15.87
CA GLY A 303 39.76 43.19 14.72
C GLY A 303 38.47 42.38 14.85
N ASP A 304 38.02 42.09 16.08
CA ASP A 304 36.71 41.46 16.32
C ASP A 304 35.61 42.52 16.43
N VAL A 305 34.74 42.57 15.43
CA VAL A 305 33.70 43.60 15.32
C VAL A 305 32.62 43.41 16.39
N TYR A 306 32.25 42.16 16.68
CA TYR A 306 31.20 41.83 17.63
C TYR A 306 31.63 42.22 19.05
N GLN A 307 32.85 41.83 19.45
CA GLN A 307 33.37 42.14 20.77
C GLN A 307 33.69 43.63 20.95
N THR A 308 34.11 44.32 19.89
CA THR A 308 34.33 45.79 19.92
C THR A 308 33.02 46.53 20.24
N ALA A 309 31.90 46.14 19.63
CA ALA A 309 30.59 46.71 19.95
C ALA A 309 30.14 46.35 21.38
N GLY A 310 30.37 45.10 21.82
CA GLY A 310 30.12 44.66 23.20
C GLY A 310 30.92 45.45 24.23
N ALA A 311 32.20 45.71 23.98
CA ALA A 311 33.06 46.48 24.88
C ALA A 311 32.66 47.96 24.94
N ASN A 312 32.22 48.56 23.82
CA ASN A 312 31.63 49.90 23.84
C ASN A 312 30.35 49.96 24.70
N ARG A 313 29.49 48.94 24.64
CA ARG A 313 28.31 48.84 25.53
C ARG A 313 28.73 48.77 27.00
N THR A 314 29.68 47.90 27.35
CA THR A 314 30.18 47.78 28.74
C THR A 314 30.82 49.09 29.21
N LEU A 315 31.58 49.78 28.37
CA LEU A 315 32.17 51.08 28.68
C LEU A 315 31.10 52.16 28.89
N ALA A 316 30.06 52.19 28.06
CA ALA A 316 28.93 53.09 28.24
C ALA A 316 28.22 52.87 29.58
N GLU A 317 28.11 51.62 30.00
CA GLU A 317 27.56 51.26 31.29
C GLU A 317 28.43 51.73 32.48
N CYS A 318 29.76 51.71 32.34
CA CYS A 318 30.64 52.31 33.33
C CYS A 318 30.48 53.84 33.40
N PHE A 319 30.32 54.51 32.26
CA PHE A 319 30.02 55.96 32.22
C PHE A 319 28.67 56.28 32.86
N TRP A 320 27.66 55.43 32.61
CA TRP A 320 26.35 55.53 33.26
C TRP A 320 26.48 55.45 34.80
N ASP A 321 27.26 54.52 35.33
CA ASP A 321 27.41 54.35 36.78
C ASP A 321 28.03 55.58 37.47
N ILE A 322 28.89 56.34 36.76
CA ILE A 322 29.44 57.63 37.23
C ILE A 322 28.63 58.86 36.80
N HIS A 323 27.43 58.65 36.24
CA HIS A 323 26.49 59.70 35.79
C HIS A 323 27.01 60.57 34.63
N ASP A 324 27.97 60.08 33.83
CA ASP A 324 28.41 60.71 32.60
C ASP A 324 27.60 60.19 31.39
N TYR A 325 26.36 60.65 31.29
CA TYR A 325 25.44 60.20 30.25
C TYR A 325 25.85 60.61 28.83
N SER A 326 26.65 61.66 28.68
CA SER A 326 27.15 62.09 27.36
C SER A 326 28.15 61.08 26.81
N SER A 327 29.16 60.72 27.60
CA SER A 327 30.15 59.72 27.21
C SER A 327 29.51 58.34 27.01
N ALA A 328 28.51 58.00 27.85
CA ALA A 328 27.73 56.78 27.67
C ALA A 328 27.00 56.76 26.30
N LEU A 329 26.38 57.88 25.93
CA LEU A 329 25.69 58.01 24.64
C LEU A 329 26.65 57.86 23.45
N ASP A 330 27.82 58.50 23.52
CA ASP A 330 28.84 58.44 22.47
C ASP A 330 29.34 57.00 22.27
N CYS A 331 29.66 56.28 23.35
CA CYS A 331 30.07 54.88 23.28
C CYS A 331 28.99 53.98 22.65
N LEU A 332 27.72 54.15 23.01
CA LEU A 332 26.63 53.36 22.42
C LEU A 332 26.40 53.68 20.94
N ASN A 333 26.59 54.95 20.55
CA ASN A 333 26.54 55.35 19.15
C ASN A 333 27.70 54.75 18.35
N HIS A 334 28.92 54.74 18.90
CA HIS A 334 30.06 54.05 18.31
C HIS A 334 29.78 52.56 18.10
N ALA A 335 29.18 51.89 19.11
CA ALA A 335 28.81 50.47 19.02
C ALA A 335 27.87 50.14 17.84
N LEU A 336 26.98 51.07 17.44
CA LEU A 336 26.00 50.86 16.35
C LEU A 336 26.41 51.46 15.00
N ASN A 337 27.28 52.48 14.98
CA ASN A 337 27.51 53.28 13.79
C ASN A 337 28.90 53.10 13.17
N ASP A 338 29.91 52.73 13.94
CA ASP A 338 31.28 52.58 13.43
C ASP A 338 31.40 51.44 12.42
N ASN A 339 30.67 50.34 12.65
CA ASN A 339 30.60 49.22 11.72
C ASN A 339 29.19 48.66 11.60
N LYS A 340 28.55 48.90 10.45
CA LYS A 340 27.18 48.43 10.16
C LYS A 340 27.03 46.92 10.08
N ALA A 341 28.12 46.15 10.01
CA ALA A 341 28.06 44.69 10.12
C ALA A 341 27.42 44.22 11.44
N ILE A 342 27.40 45.05 12.48
CA ILE A 342 26.77 44.77 13.77
C ILE A 342 25.26 44.49 13.66
N GLU A 343 24.58 45.03 12.63
CA GLU A 343 23.15 44.80 12.39
C GLU A 343 22.83 43.32 12.10
N GLN A 344 23.83 42.52 11.74
CA GLN A 344 23.71 41.06 11.60
C GLN A 344 23.65 40.33 12.96
N ALA A 345 23.83 41.03 14.08
CA ALA A 345 23.79 40.47 15.43
C ALA A 345 22.64 41.07 16.27
N PRO A 346 21.38 40.65 16.03
CA PRO A 346 20.20 41.31 16.59
C PRO A 346 20.15 41.26 18.12
N ASP A 347 20.63 40.20 18.78
CA ASP A 347 20.70 40.12 20.24
C ASP A 347 21.60 41.20 20.86
N LEU A 348 22.81 41.39 20.30
CA LEU A 348 23.74 42.40 20.77
C LEU A 348 23.19 43.81 20.48
N VAL A 349 22.61 44.03 19.29
CA VAL A 349 21.94 45.29 18.95
C VAL A 349 20.79 45.58 19.91
N ALA A 350 19.98 44.59 20.27
CA ALA A 350 18.90 44.75 21.24
C ALA A 350 19.44 45.22 22.61
N SER A 351 20.55 44.62 23.09
CA SER A 351 21.18 45.03 24.35
C SER A 351 21.71 46.48 24.30
N ILE A 352 22.27 46.91 23.17
CA ILE A 352 22.75 48.29 22.98
C ILE A 352 21.57 49.26 22.92
N ARG A 353 20.48 48.89 22.23
CA ARG A 353 19.25 49.68 22.13
C ARG A 353 18.56 49.84 23.49
N GLU A 354 18.57 48.81 24.33
CA GLU A 354 18.08 48.90 25.70
C GLU A 354 18.88 49.94 26.51
N ARG A 355 20.21 49.94 26.39
CA ARG A 355 21.04 50.95 27.05
C ARG A 355 20.83 52.36 26.49
N LEU A 356 20.69 52.51 25.17
CA LEU A 356 20.37 53.79 24.55
C LEU A 356 19.05 54.36 25.07
N CYS A 357 18.02 53.51 25.21
CA CYS A 357 16.75 53.92 25.81
C CYS A 357 16.95 54.53 27.20
N LEU A 358 17.73 53.86 28.07
CA LEU A 358 18.03 54.38 29.41
C LEU A 358 18.82 55.69 29.38
N VAL A 359 19.86 55.79 28.55
CA VAL A 359 20.69 56.99 28.41
C VAL A 359 19.88 58.18 27.89
N TYR A 360 19.08 57.99 26.84
CA TYR A 360 18.19 59.04 26.34
C TYR A 360 17.14 59.46 27.38
N SER A 361 16.62 58.50 28.15
CA SER A 361 15.74 58.82 29.27
C SER A 361 16.43 59.71 30.30
N ALA A 362 17.66 59.38 30.71
CA ALA A 362 18.39 60.11 31.74
C ALA A 362 18.75 61.55 31.35
N ILE A 363 18.85 61.85 30.05
CA ILE A 363 19.03 63.21 29.52
C ILE A 363 17.70 63.88 29.12
N ASP A 364 16.56 63.32 29.55
CA ASP A 364 15.20 63.79 29.29
C ASP A 364 14.80 63.85 27.79
N ASP A 365 15.48 63.09 26.91
CA ASP A 365 15.07 62.89 25.51
C ASP A 365 14.13 61.68 25.39
N LYS A 366 12.87 61.93 25.73
CA LYS A 366 11.83 60.90 25.67
C LYS A 366 11.65 60.31 24.27
N GLN A 367 11.70 61.14 23.22
CA GLN A 367 11.42 60.67 21.87
C GLN A 367 12.45 59.63 21.41
N GLN A 368 13.73 59.89 21.65
CA GLN A 368 14.78 58.92 21.34
C GLN A 368 14.75 57.72 22.28
N SER A 369 14.38 57.91 23.55
CA SER A 369 14.19 56.80 24.48
C SER A 369 13.13 55.82 24.00
N ASP A 370 11.94 56.31 23.66
CA ASP A 370 10.83 55.49 23.15
C ASP A 370 11.19 54.81 21.82
N TYR A 371 11.88 55.53 20.92
CA TYR A 371 12.36 54.98 19.66
C TYR A 371 13.29 53.77 19.86
N ASN A 372 14.30 53.90 20.72
CA ASN A 372 15.24 52.82 20.99
C ASN A 372 14.58 51.66 21.75
N ARG A 373 13.63 51.96 22.65
CA ARG A 373 12.87 50.94 23.38
C ARG A 373 12.03 50.07 22.45
N ASN A 374 11.31 50.68 21.50
CA ASN A 374 10.49 49.94 20.55
C ASN A 374 11.33 48.99 19.69
N ILE A 375 12.49 49.46 19.20
CA ILE A 375 13.43 48.60 18.46
C ILE A 375 13.97 47.47 19.35
N TYR A 376 14.31 47.76 20.61
CA TYR A 376 14.76 46.75 21.56
C TYR A 376 13.72 45.64 21.73
N LEU A 377 12.44 45.99 21.93
CA LEU A 377 11.36 45.03 22.06
C LEU A 377 11.16 44.22 20.76
N ASP A 378 11.10 44.90 19.61
CA ASP A 378 10.93 44.24 18.29
C ASP A 378 12.05 43.21 17.99
N LEU A 379 13.28 43.50 18.41
CA LEU A 379 14.42 42.59 18.24
C LEU A 379 14.33 41.41 19.22
N GLN A 380 13.97 41.69 20.47
CA GLN A 380 13.85 40.68 21.52
C GLN A 380 12.75 39.66 21.22
N ASP A 381 11.68 40.08 20.54
CA ASP A 381 10.62 39.20 20.05
C ASP A 381 11.16 38.07 19.18
N ARG A 382 12.23 38.31 18.42
CA ARG A 382 12.81 37.33 17.50
C ARG A 382 13.95 36.54 18.12
N SER A 383 14.74 37.17 18.98
CA SER A 383 16.07 36.69 19.30
C SER A 383 16.12 35.75 20.52
N ARG A 384 15.22 35.91 21.50
CA ARG A 384 15.18 35.11 22.74
C ARG A 384 14.14 33.98 22.76
N GLN A 385 13.66 33.57 21.59
CA GLN A 385 12.72 32.45 21.48
C GLN A 385 13.45 31.12 21.39
N ASP A 386 13.17 30.18 22.30
CA ASP A 386 13.60 28.80 22.13
C ASP A 386 12.80 28.12 21.02
N ARG A 387 13.50 27.70 19.95
CA ARG A 387 12.90 27.07 18.76
C ARG A 387 13.26 25.59 18.63
N GLN A 388 13.59 24.92 19.72
CA GLN A 388 13.97 23.50 19.70
C GLN A 388 12.87 22.61 19.12
N LEU A 389 11.63 22.81 19.57
CA LEU A 389 10.48 22.03 19.11
C LEU A 389 10.18 22.29 17.62
N GLU A 390 10.36 23.52 17.13
CA GLU A 390 10.20 23.86 15.71
C GLU A 390 11.26 23.20 14.83
N ALA A 391 12.52 23.21 15.29
CA ALA A 391 13.61 22.54 14.60
C ALA A 391 13.38 21.03 14.52
N ARG A 392 12.92 20.42 15.63
CA ARG A 392 12.62 18.99 15.71
C ARG A 392 11.42 18.62 14.82
N ALA A 393 10.37 19.42 14.82
CA ALA A 393 9.21 19.25 13.95
C ALA A 393 9.60 19.26 12.46
N ALA A 394 10.44 20.22 12.04
CA ALA A 394 10.92 20.31 10.67
C ALA A 394 11.79 19.11 10.26
N ALA A 395 12.71 18.67 11.14
CA ALA A 395 13.55 17.51 10.86
C ALA A 395 12.73 16.21 10.72
N LEU A 396 11.71 16.04 11.57
CA LEU A 396 10.79 14.90 11.48
C LEU A 396 9.97 14.93 10.18
N ASP A 397 9.56 16.11 9.71
CA ASP A 397 8.84 16.26 8.45
C ASP A 397 9.73 15.91 7.24
N GLU A 398 10.98 16.40 7.21
CA GLU A 398 11.95 16.02 6.17
C GLU A 398 12.21 14.51 6.15
N ASN A 399 12.45 13.90 7.32
CA ASN A 399 12.61 12.45 7.44
C ASN A 399 11.36 11.70 6.97
N ALA A 400 10.17 12.18 7.34
CA ALA A 400 8.91 11.58 6.93
C ALA A 400 8.72 11.63 5.40
N GLN A 401 9.15 12.71 4.73
CA GLN A 401 9.15 12.82 3.27
C GLN A 401 10.15 11.86 2.63
N GLN A 402 11.37 11.76 3.15
CA GLN A 402 12.38 10.79 2.67
C GLN A 402 11.90 9.35 2.83
N LEU A 403 11.31 8.99 3.97
CA LEU A 403 10.72 7.67 4.21
C LEU A 403 9.58 7.37 3.22
N ASN A 404 8.70 8.34 2.93
CA ASN A 404 7.64 8.18 1.93
C ASN A 404 8.22 7.89 0.53
N LEU A 405 9.27 8.62 0.13
CA LEU A 405 9.95 8.42 -1.15
C LEU A 405 10.63 7.05 -1.19
N MET A 406 11.26 6.62 -0.10
CA MET A 406 11.87 5.30 0.02
C MET A 406 10.81 4.18 -0.04
N ILE A 407 9.66 4.33 0.61
CA ILE A 407 8.54 3.38 0.48
C ILE A 407 8.11 3.26 -0.98
N ALA A 408 7.90 4.39 -1.67
CA ALA A 408 7.51 4.40 -3.08
C ALA A 408 8.57 3.73 -3.97
N ALA A 409 9.86 4.00 -3.72
CA ALA A 409 10.96 3.39 -4.46
C ALA A 409 11.06 1.88 -4.22
N VAL A 410 10.92 1.41 -2.98
CA VAL A 410 10.94 -0.04 -2.66
C VAL A 410 9.73 -0.75 -3.27
N VAL A 411 8.54 -0.15 -3.21
CA VAL A 411 7.34 -0.71 -3.88
C VAL A 411 7.54 -0.77 -5.39
N ALA A 412 8.09 0.28 -6.01
CA ALA A 412 8.41 0.28 -7.43
C ALA A 412 9.46 -0.80 -7.80
N MET A 413 10.47 -1.00 -6.95
CA MET A 413 11.47 -2.07 -7.11
C MET A 413 10.84 -3.46 -6.98
N ILE A 414 9.91 -3.66 -6.03
CA ILE A 414 9.16 -4.92 -5.90
C ILE A 414 8.39 -5.19 -7.19
N VAL A 415 7.66 -4.20 -7.71
CA VAL A 415 6.92 -4.32 -8.97
C VAL A 415 7.86 -4.62 -10.14
N LEU A 416 9.00 -3.92 -10.23
CA LEU A 416 10.01 -4.14 -11.26
C LEU A 416 10.60 -5.55 -11.19
N VAL A 417 10.95 -6.05 -9.99
CA VAL A 417 11.46 -7.41 -9.79
C VAL A 417 10.40 -8.43 -10.20
N VAL A 418 9.14 -8.23 -9.83
CA VAL A 418 8.04 -9.13 -10.26
C VAL A 418 7.88 -9.13 -11.78
N VAL A 419 7.96 -7.97 -12.44
CA VAL A 419 7.90 -7.86 -13.91
C VAL A 419 9.13 -8.51 -14.56
N LEU A 420 10.33 -8.29 -14.03
CA LEU A 420 11.56 -8.92 -14.53
C LEU A 420 11.54 -10.43 -14.34
N LEU A 421 11.03 -10.94 -13.21
CA LEU A 421 10.84 -12.38 -12.99
C LEU A 421 9.84 -12.96 -13.99
N TYR A 422 8.75 -12.25 -14.29
CA TYR A 422 7.79 -12.64 -15.32
C TYR A 422 8.43 -12.67 -16.72
N VAL A 423 9.16 -11.62 -17.10
CA VAL A 423 9.87 -11.53 -18.39
C VAL A 423 10.96 -12.59 -18.47
N PHE A 424 11.70 -12.85 -17.40
CA PHE A 424 12.74 -13.88 -17.36
C PHE A 424 12.16 -15.29 -17.50
N ASP A 425 11.03 -15.59 -16.85
CA ASP A 425 10.31 -16.85 -17.08
C ASP A 425 9.87 -16.98 -18.54
N HIS A 426 9.32 -15.90 -19.11
CA HIS A 426 8.90 -15.86 -20.51
C HIS A 426 10.09 -16.06 -21.48
N MET A 427 11.20 -15.36 -21.25
CA MET A 427 12.43 -15.49 -22.06
C MET A 427 13.09 -16.86 -21.90
N LYS A 428 13.08 -17.45 -20.70
CA LYS A 428 13.64 -18.79 -20.45
C LYS A 428 12.83 -19.87 -21.16
N ARG A 429 11.50 -19.79 -21.15
CA ARG A 429 10.64 -20.65 -21.99
C ARG A 429 10.97 -20.50 -23.48
N LYS A 430 11.35 -19.30 -23.92
CA LYS A 430 11.76 -19.02 -25.30
C LYS A 430 13.20 -19.46 -25.62
N LYS A 431 14.13 -19.43 -24.65
CA LYS A 431 15.56 -19.77 -24.81
C LYS A 431 15.87 -21.26 -24.60
N MET A 432 15.14 -21.95 -23.72
CA MET A 432 15.16 -23.42 -23.64
C MET A 432 14.67 -24.07 -24.95
N LYS A 433 13.91 -23.32 -25.76
CA LYS A 433 13.53 -23.68 -27.14
C LYS A 433 14.68 -23.54 -28.15
N ASN A 434 15.79 -22.88 -27.80
CA ASN A 434 16.79 -22.40 -28.77
C ASN A 434 18.27 -22.81 -28.54
N GLN A 435 18.75 -23.33 -27.40
CA GLN A 435 20.18 -23.73 -27.25
C GLN A 435 20.39 -25.02 -26.43
N SER A 436 21.08 -25.98 -27.06
CA SER A 436 21.14 -27.41 -26.74
C SER A 436 22.28 -27.80 -25.77
N MET A 437 21.92 -28.67 -24.82
CA MET A 437 22.77 -29.36 -23.83
C MET A 437 23.36 -30.67 -24.42
N ASP A 438 23.30 -30.87 -25.75
CA ASP A 438 23.54 -32.19 -26.37
C ASP A 438 25.01 -32.49 -26.65
N LYS A 439 25.88 -31.47 -26.77
CA LYS A 439 27.24 -31.69 -27.28
C LYS A 439 28.22 -32.36 -26.31
N LEU A 440 27.96 -32.36 -25.00
CA LEU A 440 28.94 -32.85 -23.99
C LEU A 440 28.59 -34.21 -23.38
N LEU A 441 27.41 -34.76 -23.65
CA LEU A 441 26.98 -36.07 -23.13
C LEU A 441 26.79 -37.12 -24.25
N ALA A 442 27.10 -36.76 -25.50
CA ALA A 442 26.63 -37.39 -26.72
C ALA A 442 26.84 -38.91 -26.86
N PRO A 443 27.97 -39.56 -26.49
CA PRO A 443 28.12 -41.00 -26.77
C PRO A 443 27.41 -41.92 -25.75
N LEU A 444 27.35 -41.51 -24.48
CA LEU A 444 26.69 -42.27 -23.40
C LEU A 444 25.21 -41.90 -23.28
N ARG A 445 24.84 -40.68 -23.69
CA ARG A 445 23.46 -40.37 -24.10
C ARG A 445 23.09 -41.08 -25.40
N GLU A 446 23.91 -41.23 -26.43
CA GLU A 446 23.46 -41.94 -27.63
C GLU A 446 23.00 -43.36 -27.32
N TRP A 447 23.67 -44.08 -26.42
CA TRP A 447 23.22 -45.41 -26.04
C TRP A 447 22.05 -45.39 -25.04
N SER A 448 22.08 -44.52 -24.01
CA SER A 448 21.00 -44.37 -23.02
C SER A 448 19.78 -43.65 -23.61
N GLU A 449 19.92 -42.49 -24.26
CA GLU A 449 18.93 -41.83 -25.11
C GLU A 449 18.54 -42.64 -26.34
N ASN A 450 19.30 -43.52 -26.99
CA ASN A 450 18.65 -44.32 -28.05
C ASN A 450 17.65 -45.30 -27.44
N ASN A 451 17.93 -45.88 -26.28
CA ASN A 451 17.00 -46.81 -25.62
C ASN A 451 15.89 -46.07 -24.84
N THR A 452 16.21 -44.97 -24.17
CA THR A 452 15.28 -44.08 -23.47
C THR A 452 14.57 -43.14 -24.43
N LYS A 453 15.11 -42.74 -25.59
CA LYS A 453 14.32 -42.16 -26.70
C LYS A 453 13.54 -43.25 -27.39
N LYS A 454 13.97 -44.50 -27.53
CA LYS A 454 13.05 -45.51 -28.06
C LYS A 454 11.87 -45.72 -27.12
N ILE A 455 12.12 -45.84 -25.81
CA ILE A 455 11.08 -45.97 -24.78
C ILE A 455 10.29 -44.68 -24.59
N ASN A 456 10.92 -43.50 -24.58
CA ASN A 456 10.23 -42.21 -24.48
C ASN A 456 9.59 -41.80 -25.80
N GLU A 457 10.10 -42.12 -26.99
CA GLU A 457 9.37 -41.92 -28.25
C GLU A 457 8.17 -42.86 -28.29
N LEU A 458 8.29 -44.09 -27.79
CA LEU A 458 7.14 -44.99 -27.64
C LEU A 458 6.17 -44.48 -26.57
N LYS A 459 6.63 -43.95 -25.44
CA LYS A 459 5.79 -43.37 -24.36
C LYS A 459 5.21 -42.01 -24.72
N ASP A 460 5.94 -41.14 -25.40
CA ASP A 460 5.51 -39.84 -25.92
C ASP A 460 4.50 -40.07 -27.04
N LYS A 461 4.73 -41.07 -27.92
CA LYS A 461 3.70 -41.51 -28.87
C LYS A 461 2.52 -42.17 -28.17
N GLN A 462 2.72 -42.90 -27.08
CA GLN A 462 1.60 -43.44 -26.30
C GLN A 462 0.84 -42.30 -25.64
N GLU A 463 1.50 -41.29 -25.10
CA GLU A 463 0.89 -40.14 -24.45
C GLU A 463 0.18 -39.26 -25.49
N GLU A 464 0.76 -39.07 -26.67
CA GLU A 464 0.12 -38.43 -27.83
C GLU A 464 -1.11 -39.21 -28.29
N VAL A 465 -0.99 -40.52 -28.53
CA VAL A 465 -2.12 -41.38 -28.91
C VAL A 465 -3.15 -41.48 -27.79
N GLN A 466 -2.74 -41.44 -26.53
CA GLN A 466 -3.61 -41.46 -25.37
C GLN A 466 -4.33 -40.13 -25.17
N ASP A 467 -3.67 -39.01 -25.43
CA ASP A 467 -4.25 -37.67 -25.45
C ASP A 467 -5.22 -37.52 -26.62
N ASP A 468 -4.84 -37.99 -27.81
CA ASP A 468 -5.73 -38.05 -28.98
C ASP A 468 -6.91 -39.00 -28.71
N LEU A 469 -6.70 -40.12 -28.02
CA LEU A 469 -7.75 -41.03 -27.60
C LEU A 469 -8.66 -40.39 -26.55
N ASN A 470 -8.10 -39.61 -25.62
CA ASN A 470 -8.87 -38.88 -24.62
C ASN A 470 -9.70 -37.77 -25.26
N VAL A 471 -9.11 -36.99 -26.17
CA VAL A 471 -9.78 -35.96 -26.96
C VAL A 471 -10.87 -36.58 -27.82
N THR A 472 -10.56 -37.66 -28.52
CA THR A 472 -11.52 -38.40 -29.35
C THR A 472 -12.62 -39.01 -28.50
N ARG A 473 -12.33 -39.58 -27.32
CA ARG A 473 -13.35 -40.07 -26.37
C ARG A 473 -14.24 -38.94 -25.87
N LEU A 474 -13.69 -37.76 -25.59
CA LEU A 474 -14.49 -36.58 -25.24
C LEU A 474 -15.39 -36.18 -26.41
N HIS A 475 -14.87 -36.17 -27.65
CA HIS A 475 -15.68 -35.92 -28.84
C HIS A 475 -16.76 -36.99 -29.05
N ILE A 476 -16.49 -38.27 -28.79
CA ILE A 476 -17.50 -39.33 -28.82
C ILE A 476 -18.56 -39.09 -27.76
N VAL A 477 -18.19 -38.76 -26.53
CA VAL A 477 -19.17 -38.48 -25.45
C VAL A 477 -20.04 -37.28 -25.83
N GLU A 478 -19.43 -36.22 -26.35
CA GLU A 478 -20.15 -35.03 -26.82
C GLU A 478 -21.04 -35.32 -28.03
N ASN A 479 -20.54 -36.07 -29.02
CA ASN A 479 -21.31 -36.48 -30.19
C ASN A 479 -22.40 -37.51 -29.84
N LYS A 480 -22.20 -38.39 -28.85
CA LYS A 480 -23.24 -39.28 -28.30
C LYS A 480 -24.32 -38.47 -27.61
N LYS A 481 -23.94 -37.46 -26.82
CA LYS A 481 -24.88 -36.54 -26.18
C LYS A 481 -25.67 -35.76 -27.24
N ARG A 482 -25.00 -35.21 -28.25
CA ARG A 482 -25.66 -34.56 -29.40
C ARG A 482 -26.59 -35.53 -30.11
N ASN A 483 -26.20 -36.78 -30.32
CA ASN A 483 -27.03 -37.79 -30.95
C ASN A 483 -28.29 -38.09 -30.14
N LEU A 484 -28.16 -38.25 -28.82
CA LEU A 484 -29.30 -38.37 -27.89
C LEU A 484 -30.22 -37.15 -27.96
N GLU A 485 -29.68 -35.94 -28.02
CA GLU A 485 -30.45 -34.71 -28.17
C GLU A 485 -31.19 -34.67 -29.52
N GLN A 486 -30.56 -35.07 -30.63
CA GLN A 486 -31.22 -35.15 -31.94
C GLN A 486 -32.34 -36.19 -31.95
N ARG A 487 -32.12 -37.36 -31.33
CA ARG A 487 -33.16 -38.41 -31.19
C ARG A 487 -34.35 -37.90 -30.38
N ALA A 488 -34.12 -37.11 -29.33
CA ALA A 488 -35.19 -36.48 -28.55
C ALA A 488 -35.99 -35.46 -29.40
N LYS A 489 -35.32 -34.67 -30.25
CA LYS A 489 -35.99 -33.74 -31.19
C LYS A 489 -36.85 -34.49 -32.22
N ILE A 490 -36.37 -35.61 -32.74
CA ILE A 490 -37.12 -36.43 -33.71
C ILE A 490 -38.35 -37.08 -33.04
N SER A 491 -38.23 -37.49 -31.77
CA SER A 491 -39.37 -37.96 -30.97
C SER A 491 -40.45 -36.86 -30.81
N LEU A 492 -40.04 -35.61 -30.58
CA LEU A 492 -40.94 -34.46 -30.56
C LEU A 492 -41.62 -34.23 -31.91
N VAL A 493 -40.88 -34.30 -33.02
CA VAL A 493 -41.44 -34.22 -34.39
C VAL A 493 -42.51 -35.30 -34.60
N ASN A 494 -42.28 -36.52 -34.13
CA ASN A 494 -43.25 -37.62 -34.22
C ASN A 494 -44.49 -37.43 -33.32
N SER A 495 -44.37 -36.68 -32.23
CA SER A 495 -45.50 -36.34 -31.36
C SER A 495 -46.53 -35.40 -32.01
N ILE A 496 -46.15 -34.73 -33.10
CA ILE A 496 -47.04 -33.86 -33.89
C ILE A 496 -47.92 -34.67 -34.84
N THR A 497 -47.41 -35.81 -35.34
CA THR A 497 -48.10 -36.67 -36.32
C THR A 497 -49.52 -37.07 -35.91
N PRO A 498 -49.80 -37.51 -34.66
CA PRO A 498 -51.16 -37.84 -34.23
C PRO A 498 -52.14 -36.66 -34.23
N PHE A 499 -51.64 -35.42 -34.07
CA PHE A 499 -52.49 -34.23 -34.15
C PHE A 499 -52.84 -33.90 -35.59
N ILE A 500 -51.92 -34.10 -36.53
CA ILE A 500 -52.18 -33.97 -37.97
C ILE A 500 -53.17 -35.05 -38.42
N ASP A 501 -53.02 -36.30 -37.95
CA ASP A 501 -53.96 -37.38 -38.30
C ASP A 501 -55.38 -37.14 -37.77
N ARG A 502 -55.50 -36.61 -36.54
CA ARG A 502 -56.80 -36.17 -36.02
C ARG A 502 -57.36 -35.00 -36.82
N MET A 503 -56.52 -34.05 -37.22
CA MET A 503 -56.93 -32.93 -38.05
C MET A 503 -57.51 -33.40 -39.39
N ILE A 504 -56.87 -34.36 -40.06
CA ILE A 504 -57.39 -34.99 -41.28
C ILE A 504 -58.72 -35.69 -41.02
N HIS A 505 -58.85 -36.42 -39.90
CA HIS A 505 -60.09 -37.10 -39.56
C HIS A 505 -61.26 -36.11 -39.42
N GLU A 506 -61.05 -35.03 -38.68
CA GLU A 506 -62.08 -33.99 -38.48
C GLU A 506 -62.42 -33.25 -39.78
N VAL A 507 -61.43 -32.94 -40.61
CA VAL A 507 -61.65 -32.28 -41.91
C VAL A 507 -62.38 -33.22 -42.90
N ASN A 508 -62.08 -34.52 -42.89
CA ASN A 508 -62.82 -35.50 -43.68
C ASN A 508 -64.28 -35.61 -43.22
N ARG A 509 -64.54 -35.62 -41.91
CA ARG A 509 -65.90 -35.59 -41.34
C ARG A 509 -66.68 -34.34 -41.74
N LEU A 510 -66.02 -33.18 -41.75
CA LEU A 510 -66.59 -31.93 -42.26
C LEU A 510 -66.93 -32.00 -43.75
N SER A 511 -66.15 -32.73 -44.56
CA SER A 511 -66.38 -32.92 -46.00
C SER A 511 -67.49 -33.92 -46.35
N GLU A 512 -67.73 -34.92 -45.49
CA GLU A 512 -68.78 -35.95 -45.68
C GLU A 512 -70.20 -35.40 -45.44
N GLY A 513 -70.34 -34.34 -44.62
CA GLY A 513 -71.61 -33.65 -44.35
C GLY A 513 -72.62 -34.44 -43.48
N GLY A 514 -73.79 -33.84 -43.23
CA GLY A 514 -74.91 -34.49 -42.50
C GLY A 514 -75.06 -34.17 -41.01
N GLU A 515 -74.33 -33.18 -40.49
CA GLU A 515 -74.34 -32.75 -39.08
C GLU A 515 -74.95 -31.34 -38.94
N SER A 516 -75.38 -30.94 -37.72
CA SER A 516 -75.93 -29.59 -37.48
C SER A 516 -74.84 -28.51 -37.52
N ASP A 517 -75.24 -27.27 -37.81
CA ASP A 517 -74.30 -26.12 -37.86
C ASP A 517 -73.55 -25.90 -36.54
N GLU A 518 -74.18 -26.20 -35.40
CA GLU A 518 -73.56 -26.15 -34.06
C GLU A 518 -72.40 -27.16 -33.93
N VAL A 519 -72.61 -28.42 -34.37
CA VAL A 519 -71.57 -29.47 -34.34
C VAL A 519 -70.45 -29.14 -35.34
N ARG A 520 -70.78 -28.56 -36.49
CA ARG A 520 -69.81 -28.10 -37.49
C ARG A 520 -68.87 -27.03 -36.93
N GLN A 521 -69.42 -26.07 -36.18
CA GLN A 521 -68.63 -25.04 -35.50
C GLN A 521 -67.74 -25.60 -34.39
N GLU A 522 -68.23 -26.56 -33.60
CA GLU A 522 -67.41 -27.24 -32.59
C GLU A 522 -66.22 -27.98 -33.21
N ARG A 523 -66.40 -28.61 -34.38
CA ARG A 523 -65.30 -29.25 -35.11
C ARG A 523 -64.27 -28.26 -35.64
N TYR A 524 -64.70 -27.12 -36.19
CA TYR A 524 -63.76 -26.06 -36.58
C TYR A 524 -62.97 -25.54 -35.39
N GLN A 525 -63.63 -25.32 -34.26
CA GLN A 525 -62.98 -24.92 -33.01
C GLN A 525 -61.95 -25.97 -32.55
N TYR A 526 -62.29 -27.27 -32.65
CA TYR A 526 -61.37 -28.35 -32.30
C TYR A 526 -60.17 -28.44 -33.25
N ILE A 527 -60.36 -28.28 -34.56
CA ILE A 527 -59.27 -28.19 -35.56
C ILE A 527 -58.37 -26.98 -35.27
N ALA A 528 -58.96 -25.85 -34.87
CA ALA A 528 -58.25 -24.65 -34.50
C ALA A 528 -57.38 -24.88 -33.24
N GLU A 529 -57.92 -25.56 -32.22
CA GLU A 529 -57.17 -25.99 -31.03
C GLU A 529 -56.04 -26.98 -31.36
N LEU A 530 -56.26 -27.92 -32.28
CA LEU A 530 -55.23 -28.84 -32.76
C LEU A 530 -54.11 -28.08 -33.46
N THR A 531 -54.44 -27.06 -34.24
CA THR A 531 -53.49 -26.19 -34.94
C THR A 531 -52.66 -25.37 -33.94
N ASP A 532 -53.27 -24.83 -32.89
CA ASP A 532 -52.57 -24.09 -31.84
C ASP A 532 -51.61 -24.98 -31.06
N LYS A 533 -52.02 -26.24 -30.76
CA LYS A 533 -51.13 -27.23 -30.16
C LYS A 533 -49.94 -27.52 -31.07
N ILE A 534 -50.15 -27.72 -32.37
CA ILE A 534 -49.05 -27.93 -33.33
C ILE A 534 -48.09 -26.72 -33.34
N ASN A 535 -48.61 -25.48 -33.34
CA ASN A 535 -47.80 -24.26 -33.28
C ASN A 535 -46.99 -24.15 -31.98
N GLN A 536 -47.56 -24.53 -30.83
CA GLN A 536 -46.83 -24.55 -29.54
C GLN A 536 -45.65 -25.52 -29.59
N TYR A 537 -45.83 -26.72 -30.12
CA TYR A 537 -44.74 -27.70 -30.26
C TYR A 537 -43.68 -27.22 -31.27
N ASN A 538 -44.08 -26.58 -32.37
CA ASN A 538 -43.16 -25.98 -33.35
C ASN A 538 -42.33 -24.82 -32.76
N ASN A 539 -42.90 -24.03 -31.85
CA ASN A 539 -42.19 -22.95 -31.16
C ASN A 539 -41.14 -23.48 -30.18
N VAL A 540 -41.49 -24.51 -29.39
CA VAL A 540 -40.52 -25.20 -28.52
C VAL A 540 -39.37 -25.79 -29.32
N LEU A 541 -39.66 -26.39 -30.47
CA LEU A 541 -38.66 -26.89 -31.41
C LEU A 541 -37.78 -25.75 -31.96
N THR A 542 -38.36 -24.58 -32.22
CA THR A 542 -37.66 -23.39 -32.75
C THR A 542 -36.73 -22.75 -31.71
N GLU A 543 -37.18 -22.59 -30.46
CA GLU A 543 -36.36 -22.09 -29.37
C GLU A 543 -35.14 -23.00 -29.14
N TRP A 544 -35.35 -24.32 -29.15
CA TRP A 544 -34.27 -25.31 -29.05
C TRP A 544 -33.23 -25.21 -30.18
N ILE A 545 -33.65 -24.81 -31.38
CA ILE A 545 -32.76 -24.60 -32.53
C ILE A 545 -32.00 -23.27 -32.40
N GLN A 546 -32.61 -22.21 -31.84
CA GLN A 546 -32.01 -20.88 -31.69
C GLN A 546 -31.01 -20.76 -30.52
N MET A 547 -31.15 -21.57 -29.46
CA MET A 547 -30.24 -21.57 -28.29
C MET A 547 -28.76 -21.86 -28.62
N ARG A 548 -28.46 -22.31 -29.85
CA ARG A 548 -27.09 -22.55 -30.34
C ARG A 548 -26.30 -21.28 -30.69
N GLN A 549 -26.92 -20.09 -30.75
CA GLN A 549 -26.27 -18.84 -31.18
C GLN A 549 -25.71 -17.94 -30.05
N GLY A 550 -25.74 -18.37 -28.79
CA GLY A 550 -24.74 -17.95 -27.78
C GLY A 550 -24.79 -16.53 -27.18
N SER A 551 -25.83 -16.15 -26.42
CA SER A 551 -25.69 -15.07 -25.42
C SER A 551 -26.64 -15.20 -24.22
N LEU A 552 -26.08 -15.29 -23.00
CA LEU A 552 -26.80 -14.93 -21.77
C LEU A 552 -25.85 -14.18 -20.82
N SER A 553 -25.84 -12.85 -20.91
CA SER A 553 -25.05 -11.95 -20.05
C SER A 553 -25.81 -11.62 -18.76
N LEU A 554 -25.18 -11.79 -17.59
CA LEU A 554 -25.76 -11.41 -16.29
C LEU A 554 -25.46 -9.93 -15.97
N ARG A 555 -26.47 -9.14 -15.56
CA ARG A 555 -26.31 -7.72 -15.16
C ARG A 555 -26.47 -7.57 -13.65
N ILE A 556 -25.37 -7.64 -12.90
CA ILE A 556 -25.39 -7.59 -11.43
C ILE A 556 -25.45 -6.14 -10.93
N GLU A 557 -26.52 -5.77 -10.23
CA GLU A 557 -26.73 -4.43 -9.64
C GLU A 557 -27.24 -4.51 -8.19
N SER A 558 -27.15 -3.41 -7.42
CA SER A 558 -27.75 -3.32 -6.07
C SER A 558 -29.08 -2.58 -6.12
N PHE A 559 -30.17 -3.23 -5.72
CA PHE A 559 -31.52 -2.65 -5.80
C PHE A 559 -32.39 -3.01 -4.57
N PRO A 560 -33.31 -2.11 -4.17
CA PRO A 560 -34.26 -2.40 -3.09
C PRO A 560 -35.28 -3.44 -3.54
N LEU A 561 -35.42 -4.51 -2.75
CA LEU A 561 -36.28 -5.64 -3.07
C LEU A 561 -37.77 -5.27 -3.03
N GLN A 562 -38.15 -4.26 -2.22
CA GLN A 562 -39.52 -3.75 -2.15
C GLN A 562 -40.12 -3.46 -3.52
N GLN A 563 -39.35 -2.88 -4.44
CA GLN A 563 -39.86 -2.53 -5.77
C GLN A 563 -40.26 -3.76 -6.59
N LEU A 564 -39.62 -4.91 -6.39
CA LEU A 564 -40.02 -6.16 -7.03
C LEU A 564 -41.24 -6.76 -6.33
N PHE A 565 -41.30 -6.68 -5.00
CA PHE A 565 -42.45 -7.10 -4.22
C PHE A 565 -43.71 -6.32 -4.61
N ASP A 566 -43.58 -5.01 -4.84
CA ASP A 566 -44.66 -4.14 -5.33
C ASP A 566 -45.16 -4.60 -6.71
N ILE A 567 -44.26 -5.00 -7.62
CA ILE A 567 -44.64 -5.53 -8.94
C ILE A 567 -45.41 -6.84 -8.81
N VAL A 568 -44.92 -7.77 -7.99
CA VAL A 568 -45.58 -9.08 -7.78
C VAL A 568 -46.93 -8.90 -7.06
N SER A 569 -47.03 -7.94 -6.15
CA SER A 569 -48.29 -7.62 -5.45
C SER A 569 -49.39 -7.16 -6.41
N LYS A 570 -49.06 -6.56 -7.55
CA LYS A 570 -50.04 -6.20 -8.60
C LYS A 570 -50.66 -7.44 -9.26
N GLY A 571 -50.02 -8.60 -9.16
CA GLY A 571 -50.56 -9.89 -9.60
C GLY A 571 -51.69 -10.46 -8.73
N LYS A 572 -52.09 -9.78 -7.64
CA LYS A 572 -53.10 -10.25 -6.68
C LYS A 572 -54.44 -10.70 -7.32
N MET A 573 -54.83 -10.09 -8.44
CA MET A 573 -56.06 -10.44 -9.15
C MET A 573 -56.03 -11.87 -9.72
N SER A 574 -54.89 -12.37 -10.22
CA SER A 574 -54.80 -13.74 -10.76
C SER A 574 -54.88 -14.82 -9.68
N PHE A 575 -54.44 -14.50 -8.46
CA PHE A 575 -54.59 -15.36 -7.28
C PHE A 575 -56.03 -15.33 -6.77
N GLN A 576 -56.65 -14.15 -6.70
CA GLN A 576 -58.05 -13.99 -6.30
C GLN A 576 -59.03 -14.72 -7.23
N MET A 577 -58.77 -14.75 -8.54
CA MET A 577 -59.62 -15.49 -9.50
C MET A 577 -59.60 -17.02 -9.31
N GLN A 578 -58.59 -17.56 -8.62
CA GLN A 578 -58.56 -18.97 -8.17
C GLN A 578 -58.94 -19.11 -6.69
N GLY A 579 -59.44 -18.03 -6.08
CA GLY A 579 -59.82 -17.98 -4.67
C GLY A 579 -58.65 -18.13 -3.69
N VAL A 580 -57.41 -17.88 -4.13
CA VAL A 580 -56.19 -17.94 -3.29
C VAL A 580 -55.78 -16.54 -2.85
N LYS A 581 -55.47 -16.35 -1.56
CA LYS A 581 -55.02 -15.06 -1.04
C LYS A 581 -53.52 -14.89 -1.22
N LEU A 582 -53.09 -13.92 -2.04
CA LEU A 582 -51.70 -13.48 -2.11
C LEU A 582 -51.42 -12.43 -1.05
N ASP A 583 -50.41 -12.69 -0.22
CA ASP A 583 -49.89 -11.79 0.79
C ASP A 583 -48.41 -11.52 0.54
N VAL A 584 -48.05 -10.25 0.34
CA VAL A 584 -46.66 -9.85 0.07
C VAL A 584 -46.23 -8.94 1.22
N GLU A 585 -45.33 -9.46 2.05
CA GLU A 585 -44.86 -8.75 3.23
C GLU A 585 -43.86 -7.65 2.82
N PRO A 586 -44.08 -6.39 3.22
CA PRO A 586 -43.13 -5.31 2.94
C PRO A 586 -41.74 -5.63 3.48
N THR A 587 -40.69 -5.24 2.76
CA THR A 587 -39.30 -5.49 3.11
C THR A 587 -38.40 -4.31 2.76
N ASP A 588 -37.55 -3.92 3.70
CA ASP A 588 -36.49 -2.94 3.46
C ASP A 588 -35.19 -3.58 2.92
N ALA A 589 -35.25 -4.88 2.60
CA ALA A 589 -34.09 -5.63 2.13
C ALA A 589 -33.57 -5.11 0.79
N VAL A 590 -32.25 -5.02 0.68
CA VAL A 590 -31.58 -4.61 -0.56
C VAL A 590 -30.62 -5.71 -0.94
N VAL A 591 -30.63 -6.08 -2.22
CA VAL A 591 -29.91 -7.24 -2.75
C VAL A 591 -28.96 -6.82 -3.85
N LYS A 592 -27.86 -7.57 -4.04
CA LYS A 592 -26.91 -7.37 -5.13
C LYS A 592 -27.00 -8.54 -6.13
N ALA A 593 -27.79 -8.39 -7.19
CA ALA A 593 -28.10 -9.43 -8.17
C ALA A 593 -28.61 -8.84 -9.50
N ASP A 594 -28.92 -9.67 -10.49
CA ASP A 594 -29.66 -9.27 -11.70
C ASP A 594 -31.16 -9.16 -11.37
N ARG A 595 -31.68 -7.94 -11.51
CA ARG A 595 -33.05 -7.59 -11.14
C ARG A 595 -34.10 -8.33 -11.96
N ILE A 596 -33.86 -8.56 -13.25
CA ILE A 596 -34.82 -9.21 -14.15
C ILE A 596 -34.90 -10.70 -13.84
N LEU A 597 -33.75 -11.35 -13.69
CA LEU A 597 -33.70 -12.76 -13.34
C LEU A 597 -34.24 -13.01 -11.92
N THR A 598 -34.02 -12.08 -10.99
CA THR A 598 -34.60 -12.16 -9.64
C THR A 598 -36.13 -12.12 -9.69
N LEU A 599 -36.72 -11.22 -10.49
CA LEU A 599 -38.17 -11.15 -10.69
C LEU A 599 -38.72 -12.42 -11.37
N PHE A 600 -38.02 -12.95 -12.37
CA PHE A 600 -38.39 -14.20 -13.04
C PHE A 600 -38.48 -15.38 -12.06
N MET A 601 -37.49 -15.52 -11.16
CA MET A 601 -37.50 -16.59 -10.15
C MET A 601 -38.68 -16.44 -9.18
N ILE A 602 -38.97 -15.22 -8.72
CA ILE A 602 -40.11 -14.96 -7.81
C ILE A 602 -41.42 -15.32 -8.50
N ASN A 603 -41.66 -14.85 -9.74
CA ASN A 603 -42.89 -15.13 -10.47
C ASN A 603 -43.05 -16.63 -10.77
N THR A 604 -41.99 -17.30 -11.18
CA THR A 604 -42.03 -18.74 -11.49
C THR A 604 -42.42 -19.57 -10.26
N ILE A 605 -41.85 -19.24 -9.11
CA ILE A 605 -42.15 -19.94 -7.86
C ILE A 605 -43.56 -19.56 -7.36
N ALA A 606 -43.94 -18.28 -7.45
CA ALA A 606 -45.27 -17.81 -7.05
C ALA A 606 -46.39 -18.39 -7.93
N ASP A 607 -46.18 -18.59 -9.23
CA ASP A 607 -47.14 -19.22 -10.12
C ASP A 607 -47.30 -20.72 -9.83
N ASN A 608 -46.23 -21.40 -9.43
CA ASN A 608 -46.34 -22.78 -8.95
C ASN A 608 -47.14 -22.84 -7.64
N ALA A 609 -46.82 -21.95 -6.68
CA ALA A 609 -47.59 -21.82 -5.45
C ALA A 609 -49.08 -21.56 -5.74
N ARG A 610 -49.40 -20.66 -6.68
CA ARG A 610 -50.78 -20.38 -7.11
C ARG A 610 -51.49 -21.62 -7.66
N LYS A 611 -50.84 -22.36 -8.56
CA LYS A 611 -51.43 -23.53 -9.25
C LYS A 611 -51.74 -24.69 -8.30
N PHE A 612 -50.94 -24.85 -7.25
CA PHE A 612 -51.02 -26.01 -6.36
C PHE A 612 -51.64 -25.71 -4.98
N THR A 613 -52.06 -24.46 -4.76
CA THR A 613 -52.86 -24.07 -3.59
C THR A 613 -54.34 -24.13 -3.94
N PRO A 614 -55.16 -24.90 -3.19
CA PRO A 614 -56.59 -24.96 -3.42
C PRO A 614 -57.29 -23.65 -3.01
N GLU A 615 -58.51 -23.46 -3.50
CA GLU A 615 -59.37 -22.31 -3.19
C GLU A 615 -59.55 -22.13 -1.66
N GLY A 616 -59.42 -20.89 -1.18
CA GLY A 616 -59.40 -20.52 0.24
C GLY A 616 -58.01 -20.52 0.89
N GLY A 617 -56.99 -21.06 0.22
CA GLY A 617 -55.60 -21.08 0.69
C GLY A 617 -54.87 -19.74 0.55
N LYS A 618 -53.63 -19.69 1.07
CA LYS A 618 -52.81 -18.48 1.10
C LYS A 618 -51.40 -18.73 0.53
N VAL A 619 -50.92 -17.77 -0.26
CA VAL A 619 -49.51 -17.69 -0.70
C VAL A 619 -48.88 -16.45 -0.10
N THR A 620 -47.77 -16.62 0.60
CA THR A 620 -47.04 -15.53 1.29
C THR A 620 -45.65 -15.36 0.68
N ILE A 621 -45.32 -14.14 0.28
CA ILE A 621 -43.98 -13.77 -0.21
C ILE A 621 -43.34 -12.85 0.83
N SER A 622 -42.15 -13.23 1.30
CA SER A 622 -41.42 -12.47 2.31
C SER A 622 -39.90 -12.53 2.08
N ALA A 623 -39.18 -11.62 2.71
CA ALA A 623 -37.71 -11.62 2.67
C ALA A 623 -37.12 -11.40 4.07
N LYS A 624 -36.12 -12.21 4.41
CA LYS A 624 -35.40 -12.14 5.69
C LYS A 624 -33.93 -11.79 5.45
N VAL A 625 -33.46 -10.78 6.18
CA VAL A 625 -32.07 -10.29 6.06
C VAL A 625 -31.20 -10.88 7.18
N SER A 626 -30.15 -11.60 6.81
CA SER A 626 -29.03 -11.95 7.69
C SER A 626 -27.69 -11.57 7.02
N ASP A 627 -26.73 -12.49 6.90
CA ASP A 627 -25.52 -12.33 6.09
C ASP A 627 -25.84 -12.34 4.58
N PHE A 628 -26.91 -13.04 4.21
CA PHE A 628 -27.53 -13.03 2.89
C PHE A 628 -29.00 -12.61 3.04
N VAL A 629 -29.61 -12.12 1.96
CA VAL A 629 -31.05 -11.88 1.89
C VAL A 629 -31.70 -13.15 1.36
N GLU A 630 -32.50 -13.80 2.18
CA GLU A 630 -33.30 -14.96 1.79
C GLU A 630 -34.69 -14.49 1.38
N ILE A 631 -35.05 -14.70 0.13
CA ILE A 631 -36.40 -14.48 -0.38
C ILE A 631 -37.14 -15.81 -0.31
N SER A 632 -38.33 -15.82 0.29
CA SER A 632 -39.15 -17.02 0.40
C SER A 632 -40.58 -16.81 -0.09
N ILE A 633 -41.10 -17.85 -0.73
CA ILE A 633 -42.47 -17.97 -1.17
C ILE A 633 -43.02 -19.23 -0.51
N SER A 634 -44.03 -19.05 0.35
CA SER A 634 -44.67 -20.13 1.10
C SER A 634 -46.14 -20.24 0.69
N ASP A 635 -46.61 -21.45 0.48
CA ASP A 635 -48.01 -21.76 0.18
C ASP A 635 -48.61 -22.73 1.18
N THR A 636 -49.93 -22.69 1.33
CA THR A 636 -50.72 -23.65 2.14
C THR A 636 -51.36 -24.72 1.24
N GLY A 637 -50.67 -25.12 0.17
CA GLY A 637 -51.16 -26.07 -0.81
C GLY A 637 -51.02 -27.53 -0.38
N LYS A 638 -51.14 -28.45 -1.35
CA LYS A 638 -51.14 -29.90 -1.08
C LYS A 638 -49.81 -30.49 -0.56
N GLY A 639 -48.73 -29.71 -0.57
CA GLY A 639 -47.38 -30.18 -0.22
C GLY A 639 -46.82 -31.23 -1.18
N MET A 640 -45.62 -31.73 -0.88
CA MET A 640 -44.92 -32.78 -1.63
C MET A 640 -44.47 -33.88 -0.67
N ASP A 641 -44.43 -35.12 -1.15
CA ASP A 641 -43.79 -36.22 -0.42
C ASP A 641 -42.25 -36.15 -0.52
N GLU A 642 -41.54 -36.98 0.26
CA GLU A 642 -40.08 -36.92 0.35
C GLU A 642 -39.38 -37.20 -1.00
N GLU A 643 -39.96 -38.08 -1.82
CA GLU A 643 -39.38 -38.46 -3.11
C GLU A 643 -39.56 -37.35 -4.16
N GLN A 644 -40.74 -36.73 -4.18
CA GLN A 644 -41.03 -35.55 -4.99
C GLN A 644 -40.18 -34.36 -4.58
N LEU A 645 -39.98 -34.12 -3.28
CA LEU A 645 -39.17 -33.01 -2.78
C LEU A 645 -37.68 -33.17 -3.15
N ALA A 646 -37.14 -34.39 -3.07
CA ALA A 646 -35.74 -34.66 -3.43
C ALA A 646 -35.44 -34.38 -4.91
N HIS A 647 -36.42 -34.60 -5.78
CA HIS A 647 -36.28 -34.45 -7.24
C HIS A 647 -37.01 -33.23 -7.82
N VAL A 648 -37.49 -32.31 -6.99
CA VAL A 648 -38.29 -31.15 -7.43
C VAL A 648 -37.53 -30.21 -8.38
N PHE A 649 -36.20 -30.25 -8.36
CA PHE A 649 -35.33 -29.48 -9.27
C PHE A 649 -34.69 -30.33 -10.38
N ASP A 650 -35.06 -31.61 -10.52
CA ASP A 650 -34.47 -32.55 -11.48
C ASP A 650 -35.41 -32.84 -12.66
N ARG A 651 -34.81 -33.12 -13.82
CA ARG A 651 -35.49 -33.12 -15.13
C ARG A 651 -36.45 -34.31 -15.35
N THR A 652 -36.32 -35.39 -14.58
CA THR A 652 -36.87 -36.71 -14.91
C THR A 652 -38.08 -37.15 -14.10
N TYR A 653 -38.42 -36.49 -12.98
CA TYR A 653 -39.36 -37.07 -12.00
C TYR A 653 -40.80 -36.53 -12.04
N THR A 654 -41.06 -35.32 -12.54
CA THR A 654 -42.36 -34.65 -12.31
C THR A 654 -43.44 -34.82 -13.38
N GLY A 655 -43.23 -35.57 -14.47
CA GLY A 655 -44.30 -35.89 -15.43
C GLY A 655 -45.02 -34.70 -16.11
N GLY A 656 -44.55 -33.45 -15.91
CA GLY A 656 -45.11 -32.23 -16.50
C GLY A 656 -44.34 -30.95 -16.10
N HIS A 657 -44.19 -30.02 -17.06
CA HIS A 657 -43.70 -28.62 -16.97
C HIS A 657 -42.61 -28.23 -15.93
N GLY A 658 -41.65 -29.11 -15.63
CA GLY A 658 -40.53 -28.85 -14.71
C GLY A 658 -39.44 -27.86 -15.16
N PHE A 659 -39.61 -27.17 -16.30
CA PHE A 659 -38.58 -26.28 -16.86
C PHE A 659 -38.33 -25.03 -16.01
N GLY A 660 -39.36 -24.46 -15.39
CA GLY A 660 -39.24 -23.22 -14.62
C GLY A 660 -38.30 -23.32 -13.41
N LEU A 661 -38.50 -24.34 -12.56
CA LEU A 661 -37.69 -24.53 -11.35
C LEU A 661 -36.25 -24.97 -11.67
N LEU A 662 -36.06 -25.76 -12.74
CA LEU A 662 -34.73 -26.11 -13.25
C LEU A 662 -33.97 -24.86 -13.72
N ASN A 663 -34.65 -23.93 -14.39
CA ASN A 663 -34.07 -22.65 -14.79
C ASN A 663 -33.68 -21.81 -13.57
N CYS A 664 -34.50 -21.78 -12.51
CA CYS A 664 -34.15 -21.11 -11.26
C CYS A 664 -32.87 -21.69 -10.62
N LYS A 665 -32.72 -23.02 -10.59
CA LYS A 665 -31.48 -23.69 -10.12
C LYS A 665 -30.28 -23.34 -11.00
N GLY A 666 -30.44 -23.36 -12.32
CA GLY A 666 -29.41 -22.96 -13.28
C GLY A 666 -28.96 -21.50 -13.13
N ILE A 667 -29.89 -20.59 -12.80
CA ILE A 667 -29.57 -19.18 -12.51
C ILE A 667 -28.69 -19.06 -11.25
N ILE A 668 -29.03 -19.75 -10.16
CA ILE A 668 -28.26 -19.73 -8.91
C ILE A 668 -26.87 -20.37 -9.08
N GLU A 669 -26.77 -21.48 -9.82
CA GLU A 669 -25.47 -22.09 -10.15
C GLU A 669 -24.59 -21.17 -11.00
N LYS A 670 -25.20 -20.41 -11.92
CA LYS A 670 -24.47 -19.42 -12.71
C LYS A 670 -23.96 -18.27 -11.84
N TYR A 671 -24.76 -17.75 -10.90
CA TYR A 671 -24.29 -16.75 -9.94
C TYR A 671 -23.06 -17.22 -9.15
N LYS A 672 -23.08 -18.47 -8.63
CA LYS A 672 -21.95 -19.06 -7.91
C LYS A 672 -20.65 -19.12 -8.72
N LYS A 673 -20.74 -19.35 -10.03
CA LYS A 673 -19.59 -19.44 -10.93
C LYS A 673 -19.01 -18.07 -11.32
N VAL A 674 -19.73 -16.97 -11.08
CA VAL A 674 -19.32 -15.62 -11.52
C VAL A 674 -18.39 -14.92 -10.52
N SER A 675 -18.60 -15.08 -9.21
CA SER A 675 -17.76 -14.44 -8.19
C SER A 675 -17.93 -15.10 -6.82
N SER A 676 -16.87 -15.06 -6.00
CA SER A 676 -16.88 -15.53 -4.61
C SER A 676 -17.92 -14.83 -3.72
N LEU A 677 -18.33 -13.61 -4.07
CA LEU A 677 -19.44 -12.90 -3.38
C LEU A 677 -20.76 -13.70 -3.42
N PHE A 678 -20.95 -14.51 -4.46
CA PHE A 678 -22.16 -15.32 -4.67
C PHE A 678 -21.99 -16.77 -4.18
N ALA A 679 -20.87 -17.12 -3.54
CA ALA A 679 -20.62 -18.49 -3.07
C ALA A 679 -21.71 -19.00 -2.11
N GLY A 680 -22.29 -18.10 -1.30
CA GLY A 680 -23.40 -18.40 -0.38
C GLY A 680 -24.79 -18.44 -1.02
N CYS A 681 -24.93 -18.22 -2.32
CA CYS A 681 -26.24 -18.25 -2.99
C CYS A 681 -26.76 -19.68 -3.11
N GLN A 682 -27.97 -19.94 -2.66
CA GLN A 682 -28.57 -21.27 -2.70
C GLN A 682 -30.07 -21.14 -2.97
N ILE A 683 -30.65 -22.15 -3.63
CA ILE A 683 -32.09 -22.37 -3.70
C ILE A 683 -32.43 -23.65 -2.91
N LYS A 684 -33.51 -23.61 -2.14
CA LYS A 684 -34.00 -24.70 -1.31
C LYS A 684 -35.52 -24.81 -1.42
N ALA A 685 -36.02 -26.02 -1.20
CA ALA A 685 -37.43 -26.30 -1.05
C ALA A 685 -37.63 -27.09 0.25
N GLU A 686 -38.67 -26.73 0.99
CA GLU A 686 -39.14 -27.41 2.19
C GLU A 686 -40.63 -27.66 1.97
N SER A 687 -41.12 -28.87 2.20
CA SER A 687 -42.53 -29.18 2.01
C SER A 687 -42.95 -30.33 2.89
N LYS A 688 -44.20 -30.32 3.32
CA LYS A 688 -44.81 -31.42 4.04
C LYS A 688 -46.17 -31.70 3.43
N LEU A 689 -46.38 -32.96 3.06
CA LEU A 689 -47.59 -33.40 2.37
C LEU A 689 -48.83 -33.03 3.18
N GLY A 690 -49.76 -32.30 2.56
CA GLY A 690 -51.00 -31.80 3.15
C GLY A 690 -50.90 -30.47 3.93
N GLU A 691 -49.70 -29.97 4.23
CA GLU A 691 -49.51 -28.72 5.00
C GLU A 691 -49.01 -27.54 4.15
N GLY A 692 -48.44 -27.80 2.97
CA GLY A 692 -47.96 -26.78 2.02
C GLY A 692 -46.47 -26.86 1.72
N SER A 693 -45.97 -25.90 0.94
CA SER A 693 -44.57 -25.84 0.54
C SER A 693 -43.95 -24.46 0.74
N ARG A 694 -42.65 -24.42 1.02
CA ARG A 694 -41.83 -23.21 1.10
C ARG A 694 -40.62 -23.36 0.19
N PHE A 695 -40.54 -22.48 -0.80
CA PHE A 695 -39.37 -22.33 -1.64
C PHE A 695 -38.60 -21.07 -1.23
N SER A 696 -37.29 -21.19 -1.10
CA SER A 696 -36.44 -20.06 -0.72
C SER A 696 -35.16 -20.01 -1.54
N PHE A 697 -34.69 -18.81 -1.82
CA PHE A 697 -33.36 -18.61 -2.40
C PHE A 697 -32.64 -17.42 -1.78
N ARG A 698 -31.30 -17.51 -1.74
CA ARG A 698 -30.42 -16.54 -1.07
C ARG A 698 -29.62 -15.73 -2.07
N LEU A 699 -29.60 -14.42 -1.86
CA LEU A 699 -28.80 -13.46 -2.63
C LEU A 699 -27.95 -12.59 -1.69
N PRO A 700 -26.78 -12.08 -2.14
CA PRO A 700 -25.92 -11.26 -1.29
C PRO A 700 -26.62 -9.95 -0.91
N LYS A 701 -26.40 -9.49 0.33
CA LYS A 701 -26.91 -8.20 0.81
C LYS A 701 -26.31 -7.05 -0.01
N GLY A 702 -27.18 -6.23 -0.60
CA GLY A 702 -26.80 -4.99 -1.26
C GLY A 702 -26.75 -3.85 -0.26
N ILE A 703 -25.83 -2.91 -0.48
CA ILE A 703 -25.74 -1.68 0.31
C ILE A 703 -26.53 -0.60 -0.41
N VAL A 704 -27.57 -0.06 0.23
CA VAL A 704 -28.24 1.15 -0.26
C VAL A 704 -27.26 2.31 -0.09
N ARG A 705 -26.67 2.78 -1.18
CA ARG A 705 -26.03 4.10 -1.18
C ARG A 705 -27.14 5.15 -1.09
N ARG A 706 -27.54 5.55 0.12
CA ARG A 706 -28.29 6.81 0.36
C ARG A 706 -27.31 7.96 0.10
N THR A 707 -27.21 8.37 -1.16
CA THR A 707 -26.31 9.44 -1.63
C THR A 707 -26.72 10.85 -1.17
N HIS A 708 -27.70 11.01 -0.29
CA HIS A 708 -28.09 12.32 0.27
C HIS A 708 -27.93 12.47 1.80
N GLN A 709 -27.34 11.49 2.50
CA GLN A 709 -26.98 11.65 3.93
C GLN A 709 -25.50 11.38 4.23
N LEU A 710 -24.79 10.67 3.34
CA LEU A 710 -23.35 10.40 3.47
C LEU A 710 -22.46 11.57 3.03
N LEU A 711 -22.96 12.50 2.20
CA LEU A 711 -22.22 13.70 1.83
C LEU A 711 -22.12 14.69 3.02
N GLY A 712 -23.11 14.72 3.91
CA GLY A 712 -23.08 15.55 5.12
C GLY A 712 -22.08 15.06 6.18
N ILE A 713 -21.91 13.75 6.34
CA ILE A 713 -21.00 13.17 7.34
C ILE A 713 -19.55 13.16 6.82
N ILE A 714 -19.34 12.98 5.52
CA ILE A 714 -18.00 13.05 4.92
C ILE A 714 -17.52 14.50 4.83
N ILE A 715 -18.41 15.48 4.59
CA ILE A 715 -18.07 16.91 4.71
C ILE A 715 -17.78 17.28 6.18
N MET A 716 -18.50 16.71 7.15
CA MET A 716 -18.21 16.95 8.57
C MET A 716 -16.90 16.29 9.05
N LEU A 717 -16.47 15.16 8.47
CA LEU A 717 -15.19 14.53 8.76
C LEU A 717 -14.00 15.08 7.95
N PHE A 718 -14.21 15.64 6.76
CA PHE A 718 -13.14 16.28 5.97
C PHE A 718 -12.90 17.75 6.35
N VAL A 719 -13.93 18.46 6.83
CA VAL A 719 -13.76 19.78 7.49
C VAL A 719 -12.94 19.64 8.79
N LEU A 720 -12.82 18.43 9.35
CA LEU A 720 -12.01 18.16 10.53
C LEU A 720 -10.58 17.63 10.24
N LEU A 721 -10.20 17.29 9.00
CA LEU A 721 -8.91 16.60 8.76
C LEU A 721 -8.05 17.07 7.57
N SER A 722 -8.45 18.05 6.76
CA SER A 722 -7.51 18.74 5.85
C SER A 722 -8.15 19.95 5.16
N ALA A 723 -8.20 21.09 5.86
CA ALA A 723 -7.99 22.37 5.18
C ALA A 723 -6.48 22.66 5.24
N SER A 724 -5.72 22.07 4.33
CA SER A 724 -4.41 22.61 3.96
C SER A 724 -4.63 23.94 3.25
N VAL A 725 -4.26 24.99 3.96
CA VAL A 725 -3.60 26.21 3.47
C VAL A 725 -3.26 26.16 1.97
N GLN A 726 -3.84 27.08 1.20
CA GLN A 726 -3.16 27.97 0.22
C GLN A 726 -4.20 28.79 -0.59
N PRO A 727 -3.82 29.90 -1.25
CA PRO A 727 -3.11 31.09 -0.76
C PRO A 727 -3.77 32.41 -1.25
N CYS A 728 -3.19 33.54 -0.80
CA CYS A 728 -3.30 34.91 -1.37
C CYS A 728 -4.61 35.68 -1.18
N GLU A 729 -4.57 36.75 -0.36
CA GLU A 729 -4.18 38.07 -0.86
C GLU A 729 -4.01 39.06 0.29
N ALA A 730 -2.97 39.87 0.19
CA ALA A 730 -2.74 41.03 1.03
C ALA A 730 -3.81 42.11 0.77
N LYS A 731 -4.45 42.58 1.83
CA LYS A 731 -4.93 43.97 1.91
C LYS A 731 -4.58 44.57 3.26
N LYS A 732 -3.52 45.39 3.20
CA LYS A 732 -3.27 46.66 3.90
C LYS A 732 -4.01 46.92 5.22
N ALA A 733 -3.19 47.24 6.23
CA ALA A 733 -3.30 48.42 7.07
C ALA A 733 -4.59 49.24 6.90
N ASN A 734 -5.50 49.11 7.86
CA ASN A 734 -6.16 50.20 8.60
C ASN A 734 -7.33 49.58 9.38
N ASP A 735 -7.11 49.34 10.68
CA ASP A 735 -8.07 49.72 11.73
C ASP A 735 -7.52 49.26 13.08
N ILE A 736 -6.45 49.95 13.50
CA ILE A 736 -6.25 50.22 14.92
C ILE A 736 -7.22 51.35 15.26
N ARG A 737 -8.46 50.99 15.57
CA ARG A 737 -9.42 51.74 16.40
C ARG A 737 -10.76 51.00 16.33
N GLN A 738 -11.40 50.86 17.49
CA GLN A 738 -12.73 50.26 17.71
C GLN A 738 -12.75 48.75 17.97
N ARG A 739 -12.32 48.35 19.17
CA ARG A 739 -12.98 47.25 19.91
C ARG A 739 -13.19 47.63 21.38
N HIS A 740 -13.93 48.71 21.59
CA HIS A 740 -14.90 48.73 22.68
C HIS A 740 -16.24 48.32 22.06
N ASN A 741 -16.68 47.08 22.30
CA ASN A 741 -18.10 46.77 22.50
C ASN A 741 -18.30 45.30 22.90
N HIS A 742 -18.47 45.13 24.20
CA HIS A 742 -19.50 44.30 24.84
C HIS A 742 -19.80 42.94 24.20
N HIS A 743 -19.13 41.90 24.69
CA HIS A 743 -19.73 40.57 24.82
C HIS A 743 -19.67 40.15 26.29
N LYS A 744 -20.85 40.15 26.94
CA LYS A 744 -21.08 39.64 28.29
C LYS A 744 -20.87 38.12 28.30
N THR A 745 -19.63 37.70 28.51
CA THR A 745 -19.32 36.45 29.22
C THR A 745 -19.29 36.77 30.71
N ASN A 746 -19.60 35.79 31.56
CA ASN A 746 -19.61 35.94 33.01
C ASN A 746 -18.15 36.04 33.52
N VAL A 747 -17.49 37.16 33.24
CA VAL A 747 -16.10 37.45 33.64
C VAL A 747 -16.08 37.74 35.13
N ASP A 748 -15.11 37.17 35.85
CA ASP A 748 -14.92 37.41 37.28
C ASP A 748 -14.80 38.92 37.56
N ALA A 749 -15.53 39.42 38.55
CA ALA A 749 -15.59 40.86 38.83
C ALA A 749 -14.21 41.46 39.18
N ASN A 750 -13.29 40.67 39.73
CA ASN A 750 -11.93 41.12 39.99
C ASN A 750 -11.12 41.22 38.68
N LEU A 751 -11.28 40.27 37.75
CA LEU A 751 -10.61 40.34 36.45
C LEU A 751 -11.09 41.51 35.61
N GLN A 752 -12.40 41.80 35.62
CA GLN A 752 -12.95 42.95 34.91
C GLN A 752 -12.40 44.27 35.47
N ARG A 753 -12.34 44.42 36.80
CA ARG A 753 -11.76 45.62 37.42
C ARG A 753 -10.27 45.76 37.13
N ALA A 754 -9.52 44.65 37.13
CA ALA A 754 -8.11 44.68 36.77
C ALA A 754 -7.92 45.23 35.33
N ASP A 755 -8.72 44.75 34.38
CA ASP A 755 -8.72 45.21 32.98
C ASP A 755 -9.03 46.71 32.86
N ASP A 756 -10.10 47.19 33.51
CA ASP A 756 -10.47 48.62 33.52
C ASP A 756 -9.34 49.53 34.05
N PHE A 757 -8.61 49.06 35.07
CA PHE A 757 -7.47 49.79 35.63
C PHE A 757 -6.21 49.69 34.75
N ALA A 758 -6.00 48.59 34.03
CA ALA A 758 -4.93 48.46 33.05
C ALA A 758 -5.14 49.41 31.86
N ASP A 759 -6.36 49.51 31.32
CA ASP A 759 -6.75 50.49 30.30
C ASP A 759 -6.50 51.93 30.80
N SER A 760 -6.87 52.20 32.05
CA SER A 760 -6.63 53.51 32.68
C SER A 760 -5.13 53.84 32.81
N ALA A 761 -4.29 52.84 33.11
CA ALA A 761 -2.84 53.00 33.15
C ALA A 761 -2.28 53.36 31.76
N TYR A 762 -2.74 52.69 30.71
CA TYR A 762 -2.37 52.96 29.32
C TYR A 762 -2.72 54.39 28.88
N PHE A 763 -3.98 54.81 29.05
CA PHE A 763 -4.39 56.17 28.65
C PHE A 763 -3.67 57.26 29.46
N SER A 764 -3.41 56.99 30.74
CA SER A 764 -2.61 57.88 31.60
C SER A 764 -1.17 58.00 31.10
N ASN A 765 -0.58 56.91 30.60
CA ASN A 765 0.79 56.92 30.09
C ASN A 765 0.89 57.76 28.80
N ILE A 766 -0.06 57.57 27.87
CA ILE A 766 -0.17 58.38 26.64
C ILE A 766 -0.33 59.86 26.98
N SER A 767 -1.09 60.18 28.03
CA SER A 767 -1.32 61.55 28.49
C SER A 767 -0.12 62.16 29.22
N GLY A 768 0.97 61.41 29.40
CA GLY A 768 2.18 61.85 30.11
C GLY A 768 2.04 61.93 31.63
N THR A 769 0.96 61.38 32.21
CA THR A 769 0.72 61.40 33.66
C THR A 769 1.27 60.14 34.34
N TYR A 770 2.59 59.97 34.32
CA TYR A 770 3.26 58.72 34.71
C TYR A 770 3.06 58.28 36.17
N GLN A 771 3.01 59.21 37.12
CA GLN A 771 2.70 58.88 38.52
C GLN A 771 1.30 58.28 38.66
N ARG A 772 0.35 58.78 37.87
CA ARG A 772 -1.02 58.28 37.84
C ARG A 772 -1.11 56.94 37.12
N THR A 773 -0.26 56.71 36.11
CA THR A 773 -0.10 55.40 35.46
C THR A 773 0.30 54.32 36.47
N LEU A 774 1.30 54.60 37.31
CA LEU A 774 1.70 53.67 38.37
C LEU A 774 0.57 53.43 39.37
N ALA A 775 -0.15 54.47 39.82
CA ALA A 775 -1.29 54.31 40.73
C ALA A 775 -2.43 53.44 40.16
N PHE A 776 -2.74 53.59 38.87
CA PHE A 776 -3.69 52.71 38.19
C PHE A 776 -3.15 51.28 38.07
N ALA A 777 -1.86 51.11 37.82
CA ALA A 777 -1.24 49.80 37.79
C ALA A 777 -1.28 49.08 39.15
N ASP A 778 -1.06 49.80 40.25
CA ASP A 778 -1.22 49.30 41.62
C ASP A 778 -2.64 48.78 41.86
N SER A 779 -3.63 49.52 41.37
CA SER A 779 -5.05 49.14 41.48
C SER A 779 -5.35 47.88 40.66
N SER A 780 -4.83 47.76 39.44
CA SER A 780 -4.95 46.54 38.65
C SER A 780 -4.29 45.34 39.33
N ARG A 781 -3.07 45.51 39.85
CA ARG A 781 -2.34 44.46 40.60
C ARG A 781 -3.10 43.98 41.82
N HIS A 782 -3.74 44.90 42.56
CA HIS A 782 -4.57 44.55 43.70
C HIS A 782 -5.70 43.58 43.31
N TYR A 783 -6.43 43.88 42.23
CA TYR A 783 -7.53 43.02 41.77
C TYR A 783 -7.06 41.70 41.17
N LEU A 784 -5.90 41.67 40.48
CA LEU A 784 -5.27 40.42 40.02
C LEU A 784 -4.90 39.50 41.20
N ASN A 785 -4.32 40.06 42.27
CA ASN A 785 -4.01 39.32 43.49
C ASN A 785 -5.28 38.83 44.21
N ALA A 786 -6.32 39.67 44.27
CA ALA A 786 -7.61 39.29 44.86
C ALA A 786 -8.26 38.12 44.08
N PHE A 787 -8.18 38.14 42.75
CA PHE A 787 -8.61 37.02 41.92
C PHE A 787 -7.80 35.75 42.19
N TYR A 788 -6.46 35.84 42.23
CA TYR A 788 -5.63 34.68 42.55
C TYR A 788 -5.99 34.06 43.91
N LEU A 789 -6.11 34.87 44.96
CA LEU A 789 -6.48 34.42 46.31
C LEU A 789 -7.90 33.84 46.39
N SER A 790 -8.82 34.28 45.53
CA SER A 790 -10.17 33.68 45.42
C SER A 790 -10.16 32.26 44.88
N LYS A 791 -9.16 31.90 44.07
CA LYS A 791 -8.98 30.55 43.50
C LYS A 791 -8.06 29.70 44.36
N TYR A 792 -7.06 30.33 44.99
CA TYR A 792 -6.05 29.70 45.82
C TYR A 792 -5.94 30.44 47.17
N PRO A 793 -6.81 30.13 48.15
CA PRO A 793 -6.86 30.85 49.43
C PRO A 793 -5.55 30.86 50.22
N ASP A 794 -4.75 29.80 50.11
CA ASP A 794 -3.43 29.67 50.76
C ASP A 794 -2.26 30.01 49.81
N GLY A 795 -2.55 30.64 48.66
CA GLY A 795 -1.55 30.97 47.64
C GLY A 795 -0.56 32.04 48.11
N LYS A 796 0.76 31.75 48.01
CA LYS A 796 1.83 32.64 48.49
C LYS A 796 2.46 33.55 47.42
N TYR A 797 2.26 33.24 46.14
CA TYR A 797 2.82 33.99 45.02
C TYR A 797 1.89 35.13 44.62
N LEU A 798 2.14 36.33 45.15
CA LEU A 798 1.38 37.54 44.84
C LEU A 798 2.18 38.46 43.91
N MET A 799 1.50 39.06 42.94
CA MET A 799 2.07 40.04 42.02
C MET A 799 2.45 41.31 42.77
N VAL A 800 3.73 41.68 42.70
CA VAL A 800 4.32 42.85 43.37
C VAL A 800 4.89 43.85 42.35
N ALA A 801 5.10 45.10 42.77
CA ALA A 801 5.60 46.16 41.88
C ALA A 801 7.04 45.85 41.44
N HIS A 802 7.82 45.39 42.41
CA HIS A 802 9.24 45.14 42.32
C HIS A 802 9.56 43.80 42.99
N PRO A 803 9.55 42.67 42.24
CA PRO A 803 10.05 41.40 42.76
C PRO A 803 11.55 41.48 43.08
N GLU A 804 11.91 41.34 44.35
CA GLU A 804 13.31 41.44 44.82
C GLU A 804 14.10 40.12 44.65
N VAL A 805 13.48 38.95 44.91
CA VAL A 805 14.14 37.64 44.79
C VAL A 805 13.12 36.55 44.37
N GLY A 806 13.49 35.68 43.44
CA GLY A 806 12.69 34.52 43.02
C GLY A 806 11.88 34.71 41.74
N MET A 807 11.06 33.71 41.42
CA MET A 807 10.17 33.73 40.25
C MET A 807 9.03 34.73 40.46
N ALA A 808 8.79 35.60 39.47
CA ALA A 808 7.65 36.52 39.49
C ALA A 808 6.33 35.74 39.58
N ALA A 809 5.38 36.25 40.36
CA ALA A 809 4.13 35.55 40.63
C ALA A 809 3.36 35.24 39.34
N GLU A 810 3.43 36.10 38.34
CA GLU A 810 2.73 35.97 37.07
C GLU A 810 3.27 34.81 36.22
N LEU A 811 4.59 34.58 36.25
CA LEU A 811 5.21 33.42 35.60
C LEU A 811 4.81 32.12 36.31
N TYR A 812 4.75 32.16 37.63
CA TYR A 812 4.27 31.03 38.42
C TYR A 812 2.78 30.75 38.13
N TRP A 813 1.93 31.78 38.12
CA TRP A 813 0.52 31.67 37.79
C TRP A 813 0.29 31.04 36.41
N MET A 814 1.13 31.43 35.44
CA MET A 814 1.06 30.90 34.07
C MET A 814 1.40 29.42 34.02
N ARG A 815 2.50 29.01 34.68
CA ARG A 815 2.95 27.62 34.73
C ARG A 815 1.95 26.71 35.47
N GLU A 816 1.31 27.22 36.51
CA GLU A 816 0.25 26.51 37.26
C GLU A 816 -1.13 26.58 36.59
N GLY A 817 -1.27 27.24 35.43
CA GLY A 817 -2.49 27.26 34.64
C GLY A 817 -3.62 28.12 35.20
N LEU A 818 -3.31 29.19 35.95
CA LEU A 818 -4.32 30.17 36.38
C LEU A 818 -4.99 30.81 35.15
N ARG A 819 -6.31 30.65 35.02
CA ARG A 819 -7.11 31.18 33.90
C ARG A 819 -7.35 32.69 34.04
N THR A 820 -6.38 33.49 33.66
CA THR A 820 -6.46 34.96 33.54
C THR A 820 -6.05 35.42 32.13
N ASN A 821 -6.31 36.68 31.79
CA ASN A 821 -5.84 37.27 30.54
C ASN A 821 -4.40 37.78 30.72
N TYR A 822 -3.42 36.98 30.31
CA TYR A 822 -2.00 37.33 30.44
C TYR A 822 -1.56 38.48 29.53
N HIS A 823 -2.32 38.82 28.48
CA HIS A 823 -2.04 40.01 27.67
C HIS A 823 -2.27 41.30 28.47
N VAL A 824 -3.28 41.35 29.34
CA VAL A 824 -3.52 42.50 30.22
C VAL A 824 -2.38 42.67 31.22
N ILE A 825 -1.87 41.56 31.77
CA ILE A 825 -0.72 41.58 32.69
C ILE A 825 0.55 42.05 31.97
N LEU A 826 0.74 41.59 30.73
CA LEU A 826 1.85 41.99 29.88
C LEU A 826 1.81 43.49 29.57
N ASP A 827 0.66 43.99 29.11
CA ASP A 827 0.43 45.42 28.85
C ASP A 827 0.67 46.24 30.12
N LEU A 828 0.14 45.79 31.26
CA LEU A 828 0.35 46.45 32.55
C LEU A 828 1.83 46.59 32.91
N ARG A 829 2.63 45.53 32.75
CA ARG A 829 4.07 45.55 33.00
C ARG A 829 4.81 46.48 32.04
N ASN A 830 4.37 46.54 30.78
CA ASN A 830 4.90 47.49 29.80
C ASN A 830 4.62 48.94 30.20
N GLU A 831 3.37 49.25 30.56
CA GLU A 831 2.97 50.59 30.99
C GLU A 831 3.72 51.03 32.26
N CYS A 832 3.91 50.10 33.21
CA CYS A 832 4.76 50.35 34.39
C CYS A 832 6.20 50.65 34.01
N ALA A 833 6.78 49.92 33.06
CA ALA A 833 8.16 50.12 32.64
C ALA A 833 8.34 51.49 31.97
N VAL A 834 7.46 51.86 31.05
CA VAL A 834 7.51 53.18 30.38
C VAL A 834 7.32 54.32 31.37
N ALA A 835 6.36 54.20 32.30
CA ALA A 835 6.14 55.21 33.33
C ALA A 835 7.32 55.32 34.30
N ALA A 836 7.91 54.21 34.71
CA ALA A 836 9.09 54.19 35.56
C ALA A 836 10.29 54.85 34.89
N LEU A 837 10.47 54.61 33.58
CA LEU A 837 11.54 55.19 32.79
C LEU A 837 11.40 56.72 32.69
N ALA A 838 10.19 57.21 32.37
CA ALA A 838 9.92 58.65 32.32
C ALA A 838 10.01 59.36 33.69
N LEU A 839 9.92 58.61 34.80
CA LEU A 839 10.07 59.11 36.17
C LEU A 839 11.49 58.90 36.73
N HIS A 840 12.44 58.41 35.93
CA HIS A 840 13.81 58.08 36.35
C HIS A 840 13.88 57.04 37.49
N GLN A 841 12.88 56.16 37.57
CA GLN A 841 12.80 55.07 38.55
C GLN A 841 13.44 53.80 37.99
N TRP A 842 14.78 53.78 37.91
CA TRP A 842 15.56 52.74 37.22
C TRP A 842 15.33 51.32 37.76
N SER A 843 15.26 51.15 39.07
CA SER A 843 15.01 49.85 39.71
C SER A 843 13.61 49.31 39.37
N LEU A 844 12.61 50.20 39.33
CA LEU A 844 11.24 49.85 38.95
C LEU A 844 11.17 49.49 37.46
N TYR A 845 11.85 50.24 36.59
CA TYR A 845 11.97 49.91 35.17
C TYR A 845 12.59 48.53 34.96
N GLN A 846 13.77 48.27 35.54
CA GLN A 846 14.49 47.01 35.36
C GLN A 846 13.65 45.81 35.77
N SER A 847 12.95 45.92 36.90
CA SER A 847 12.11 44.85 37.43
C SER A 847 10.89 44.59 36.53
N ASN A 848 10.18 45.63 36.09
CA ASN A 848 9.04 45.47 35.20
C ASN A 848 9.45 44.99 33.81
N ASN A 849 10.56 45.49 33.25
CA ASN A 849 11.10 45.04 31.97
C ASN A 849 11.51 43.56 32.02
N LYS A 850 12.16 43.12 33.10
CA LYS A 850 12.51 41.71 33.30
C LYS A 850 11.27 40.80 33.31
N VAL A 851 10.24 41.16 34.06
CA VAL A 851 8.99 40.38 34.10
C VAL A 851 8.27 40.40 32.75
N TYR A 852 8.16 41.58 32.12
CA TYR A 852 7.56 41.73 30.79
C TYR A 852 8.20 40.77 29.78
N THR A 853 9.53 40.78 29.69
CA THR A 853 10.27 39.99 28.69
C THR A 853 10.21 38.49 28.95
N GLN A 854 10.28 38.07 30.21
CA GLN A 854 10.10 36.67 30.60
C GLN A 854 8.68 36.19 30.31
N LEU A 855 7.67 36.99 30.62
CA LEU A 855 6.27 36.66 30.41
C LEU A 855 5.93 36.64 28.91
N PHE A 856 6.44 37.61 28.14
CA PHE A 856 6.29 37.67 26.68
C PHE A 856 6.82 36.40 26.02
N ARG A 857 7.99 35.92 26.45
CA ARG A 857 8.61 34.67 25.96
C ARG A 857 7.70 33.45 26.21
N GLU A 858 7.14 33.34 27.41
CA GLU A 858 6.25 32.23 27.80
C GLU A 858 4.90 32.29 27.06
N ILE A 859 4.34 33.50 26.85
CA ILE A 859 3.10 33.72 26.08
C ILE A 859 3.28 33.38 24.60
N SER A 860 4.45 33.68 24.03
CA SER A 860 4.74 33.46 22.62
C SER A 860 5.14 32.02 22.29
N ALA A 861 5.34 31.16 23.29
CA ALA A 861 5.70 29.77 23.10
C ALA A 861 4.51 28.95 22.55
N ASP A 862 4.71 28.25 21.43
CA ASP A 862 3.69 27.36 20.87
C ASP A 862 3.60 26.05 21.66
N ASN A 863 2.67 26.01 22.61
CA ASN A 863 2.42 24.84 23.45
C ASN A 863 1.82 23.63 22.70
N THR A 864 1.45 23.76 21.42
CA THR A 864 0.92 22.64 20.61
C THR A 864 2.01 21.80 19.96
N LEU A 865 3.22 22.37 19.86
CA LEU A 865 4.29 21.82 19.05
C LEU A 865 4.91 20.55 19.67
N ASP A 866 4.90 20.44 21.00
CA ASP A 866 5.37 19.25 21.71
C ASP A 866 4.53 18.00 21.35
N ILE A 867 3.21 18.14 21.39
CA ILE A 867 2.25 17.08 21.03
C ILE A 867 2.43 16.69 19.55
N TYR A 868 2.62 17.68 18.67
CA TYR A 868 2.88 17.45 17.25
C TYR A 868 4.17 16.65 17.03
N VAL A 869 5.27 17.06 17.68
CA VAL A 869 6.58 16.38 17.60
C VAL A 869 6.48 14.94 18.09
N HIS A 870 5.81 14.69 19.22
CA HIS A 870 5.59 13.34 19.72
C HIS A 870 4.79 12.46 18.75
N THR A 871 3.74 13.02 18.14
CA THR A 871 2.91 12.31 17.14
C THR A 871 3.71 11.99 15.87
N MET A 872 4.52 12.94 15.40
CA MET A 872 5.38 12.73 14.22
C MET A 872 6.48 11.69 14.46
N GLN A 873 7.09 11.64 15.64
CA GLN A 873 8.07 10.59 15.99
C GLN A 873 7.48 9.18 15.93
N GLN A 874 6.25 9.01 16.42
CA GLN A 874 5.55 7.72 16.34
C GLN A 874 5.28 7.33 14.88
N SER A 875 4.91 8.32 14.04
CA SER A 875 4.73 8.13 12.60
C SER A 875 6.05 7.72 11.90
N GLU A 876 7.15 8.42 12.17
CA GLU A 876 8.47 8.11 11.61
C GLU A 876 8.92 6.68 11.96
N ASN A 877 8.78 6.28 13.23
CA ASN A 877 9.09 4.92 13.69
C ASN A 877 8.25 3.88 12.93
N SER A 878 6.94 4.13 12.81
CA SER A 878 6.02 3.23 12.10
C SER A 878 6.38 3.09 10.61
N LYS A 879 6.73 4.20 9.94
CA LYS A 879 7.18 4.20 8.55
C LYS A 879 8.52 3.48 8.37
N THR A 880 9.45 3.67 9.31
CA THR A 880 10.75 2.97 9.30
C THR A 880 10.55 1.46 9.38
N VAL A 881 9.67 0.98 10.27
CA VAL A 881 9.30 -0.44 10.35
C VAL A 881 8.67 -0.92 9.03
N ALA A 882 7.77 -0.14 8.43
CA ALA A 882 7.17 -0.49 7.14
C ALA A 882 8.20 -0.62 6.01
N VAL A 883 9.17 0.29 5.93
CA VAL A 883 10.29 0.21 4.98
C VAL A 883 11.09 -1.07 5.20
N VAL A 884 11.46 -1.38 6.45
CA VAL A 884 12.23 -2.60 6.77
C VAL A 884 11.46 -3.84 6.34
N LEU A 885 10.15 -3.92 6.61
CA LEU A 885 9.30 -5.02 6.17
C LEU A 885 9.22 -5.14 4.64
N LEU A 886 9.12 -4.01 3.92
CA LEU A 886 9.12 -3.99 2.46
C LEU A 886 10.47 -4.42 1.87
N ILE A 887 11.59 -4.01 2.47
CA ILE A 887 12.93 -4.46 2.06
C ILE A 887 13.09 -5.96 2.32
N LEU A 888 12.63 -6.46 3.47
CA LEU A 888 12.62 -7.90 3.77
C LEU A 888 11.77 -8.67 2.75
N LEU A 889 10.61 -8.15 2.38
CA LEU A 889 9.76 -8.74 1.33
C LEU A 889 10.48 -8.76 -0.03
N LEU A 890 11.14 -7.65 -0.41
CA LEU A 890 11.94 -7.56 -1.63
C LEU A 890 13.09 -8.59 -1.64
N LEU A 891 13.80 -8.78 -0.52
CA LEU A 891 14.88 -9.76 -0.37
C LEU A 891 14.37 -11.21 -0.37
N GLN A 892 13.13 -11.45 0.04
CA GLN A 892 12.50 -12.78 0.00
C GLN A 892 12.08 -13.19 -1.42
N LEU A 893 11.82 -12.26 -2.35
CA LEU A 893 11.38 -12.59 -3.71
C LEU A 893 12.40 -13.47 -4.48
N PRO A 894 13.70 -13.16 -4.52
CA PRO A 894 14.71 -14.03 -5.12
C PRO A 894 14.83 -15.39 -4.41
N LEU A 895 14.71 -15.43 -3.07
CA LEU A 895 14.78 -16.67 -2.31
C LEU A 895 13.57 -17.57 -2.59
N ALA A 896 12.37 -16.99 -2.65
CA ALA A 896 11.14 -17.69 -3.02
C ALA A 896 11.23 -18.22 -4.47
N TYR A 897 11.72 -17.40 -5.41
CA TYR A 897 11.99 -17.84 -6.78
C TYR A 897 13.04 -18.95 -6.83
N TYR A 898 14.13 -18.83 -6.07
CA TYR A 898 15.20 -19.83 -5.98
C TYR A 898 14.68 -21.13 -5.37
N LEU A 899 13.83 -21.10 -4.35
CA LEU A 899 13.21 -22.29 -3.76
C LEU A 899 12.26 -22.98 -4.75
N LEU A 900 11.45 -22.21 -5.48
CA LEU A 900 10.61 -22.76 -6.55
C LEU A 900 11.46 -23.37 -7.67
N TYR A 901 12.57 -22.71 -8.05
CA TYR A 901 13.53 -23.21 -9.02
C TYR A 901 14.27 -24.46 -8.52
N TYR A 902 14.72 -24.47 -7.28
CA TYR A 902 15.44 -25.57 -6.65
C TYR A 902 14.53 -26.78 -6.45
N ARG A 903 13.26 -26.57 -6.09
CA ARG A 903 12.23 -27.62 -6.09
C ARG A 903 12.05 -28.23 -7.48
N HIS A 904 12.01 -27.41 -8.52
CA HIS A 904 11.95 -27.89 -9.91
C HIS A 904 13.23 -28.69 -10.30
N VAL A 905 14.42 -28.23 -9.90
CA VAL A 905 15.70 -28.94 -10.14
C VAL A 905 15.84 -30.22 -9.30
N LEU A 906 15.32 -30.28 -8.08
CA LEU A 906 15.28 -31.49 -7.24
C LEU A 906 14.32 -32.52 -7.80
N SER A 907 13.16 -32.09 -8.30
CA SER A 907 12.24 -32.97 -9.04
C SER A 907 12.96 -33.60 -10.24
N TYR A 908 13.74 -32.78 -10.94
CA TYR A 908 14.57 -33.19 -12.08
C TYR A 908 15.74 -34.12 -11.69
N ARG A 909 16.39 -33.89 -10.54
CA ARG A 909 17.48 -34.75 -10.02
C ARG A 909 16.98 -36.04 -9.38
N PHE A 910 15.82 -36.04 -8.72
CA PHE A 910 15.18 -37.24 -8.18
C PHE A 910 14.75 -38.19 -9.31
N ALA A 911 14.20 -37.65 -10.41
CA ALA A 911 13.93 -38.43 -11.62
C ALA A 911 15.19 -39.08 -12.22
N MET A 912 16.35 -38.41 -12.14
CA MET A 912 17.66 -38.92 -12.60
C MET A 912 18.26 -40.01 -11.68
N ILE A 913 17.99 -39.96 -10.36
CA ILE A 913 18.48 -40.94 -9.38
C ILE A 913 17.61 -42.20 -9.35
N GLU A 914 16.29 -42.09 -9.61
CA GLU A 914 15.39 -43.25 -9.77
C GLU A 914 15.75 -44.07 -11.02
N GLN A 915 16.15 -43.43 -12.13
CA GLN A 915 16.43 -44.11 -13.39
C GLN A 915 17.78 -44.85 -13.47
N THR A 916 18.73 -44.58 -12.56
CA THR A 916 20.05 -45.27 -12.56
C THR A 916 20.08 -46.56 -11.72
N LYS A 917 19.03 -46.86 -10.94
CA LYS A 917 18.93 -48.08 -10.11
C LYS A 917 18.03 -49.19 -10.69
N ALA A 918 17.18 -48.91 -11.68
CA ALA A 918 16.34 -49.91 -12.33
C ALA A 918 17.03 -50.47 -13.59
N LYS A 919 17.21 -51.79 -13.60
CA LYS A 919 18.13 -52.57 -14.44
C LYS A 919 17.61 -52.89 -15.84
N ARG A 920 18.59 -53.10 -16.75
CA ARG A 920 18.74 -54.15 -17.79
C ARG A 920 17.45 -54.69 -18.45
N THR A 921 17.31 -54.36 -19.74
CA THR A 921 16.71 -55.14 -20.86
C THR A 921 15.39 -55.87 -20.55
N ASP A 922 14.24 -55.25 -20.88
CA ASP A 922 12.93 -55.88 -21.23
C ASP A 922 11.78 -54.84 -21.46
N GLU A 923 11.97 -53.55 -21.17
CA GLU A 923 10.88 -52.54 -21.21
C GLU A 923 10.47 -52.03 -22.60
N ALA A 924 11.37 -51.99 -23.60
CA ALA A 924 11.07 -51.37 -24.90
C ALA A 924 10.08 -52.18 -25.77
N GLU A 925 10.11 -53.51 -25.70
CA GLU A 925 9.15 -54.37 -26.42
C GLU A 925 7.75 -54.25 -25.82
N GLN A 926 7.63 -54.20 -24.49
CA GLN A 926 6.35 -54.00 -23.80
C GLN A 926 5.70 -52.66 -24.15
N GLU A 927 6.47 -51.57 -24.22
CA GLU A 927 5.93 -50.27 -24.59
C GLU A 927 5.55 -50.19 -26.08
N SER A 928 6.21 -50.96 -26.96
CA SER A 928 5.82 -51.02 -28.38
C SER A 928 4.48 -51.73 -28.59
N LEU A 929 4.26 -52.87 -27.90
CA LEU A 929 3.01 -53.63 -27.97
C LEU A 929 1.83 -52.82 -27.40
N LYS A 930 2.09 -52.08 -26.32
CA LYS A 930 1.09 -51.24 -25.67
C LYS A 930 0.74 -50.00 -26.49
N LEU A 931 1.71 -49.42 -27.22
CA LEU A 931 1.45 -48.37 -28.20
C LEU A 931 0.55 -48.89 -29.33
N GLU A 932 0.88 -50.06 -29.89
CA GLU A 932 0.11 -50.67 -30.99
C GLU A 932 -1.37 -50.90 -30.59
N LEU A 933 -1.61 -51.42 -29.38
CA LEU A 933 -2.95 -51.57 -28.82
C LEU A 933 -3.68 -50.23 -28.60
N MET A 934 -2.98 -49.19 -28.14
CA MET A 934 -3.56 -47.86 -27.94
C MET A 934 -3.90 -47.18 -29.27
N THR A 935 -3.06 -47.33 -30.30
CA THR A 935 -3.36 -46.82 -31.65
C THR A 935 -4.56 -47.51 -32.27
N ASP A 936 -4.72 -48.82 -32.07
CA ASP A 936 -5.93 -49.54 -32.52
C ASP A 936 -7.19 -49.09 -31.77
N GLU A 937 -7.09 -48.82 -30.47
CA GLU A 937 -8.19 -48.21 -29.71
C GLU A 937 -8.53 -46.80 -30.22
N LEU A 938 -7.52 -46.01 -30.60
CA LEU A 938 -7.71 -44.65 -31.14
C LEU A 938 -8.43 -44.71 -32.48
N HIS A 939 -7.96 -45.50 -33.43
CA HIS A 939 -8.65 -45.63 -34.73
C HIS A 939 -10.09 -46.13 -34.57
N ARG A 940 -10.34 -47.05 -33.62
CA ARG A 940 -11.70 -47.49 -33.30
C ARG A 940 -12.56 -46.34 -32.74
N ALA A 941 -11.99 -45.52 -31.86
CA ALA A 941 -12.66 -44.37 -31.28
C ALA A 941 -12.92 -43.28 -32.33
N GLU A 942 -11.97 -42.97 -33.19
CA GLU A 942 -12.10 -41.99 -34.27
C GLU A 942 -13.21 -42.39 -35.24
N TYR A 943 -13.23 -43.67 -35.65
CA TYR A 943 -14.31 -44.19 -36.49
C TYR A 943 -15.69 -44.07 -35.83
N GLU A 944 -15.79 -44.36 -34.53
CA GLU A 944 -17.05 -44.18 -33.78
C GLU A 944 -17.46 -42.69 -33.70
N ASN A 945 -16.49 -41.80 -33.48
CA ASN A 945 -16.69 -40.36 -33.43
C ASN A 945 -17.21 -39.81 -34.76
N ASP A 946 -16.56 -40.17 -35.85
CA ASP A 946 -16.90 -39.72 -37.20
C ASP A 946 -18.27 -40.24 -37.62
N LYS A 947 -18.57 -41.51 -37.34
CA LYS A 947 -19.89 -42.09 -37.57
C LYS A 947 -20.99 -41.31 -36.84
N LEU A 948 -20.78 -40.97 -35.57
CA LEU A 948 -21.73 -40.18 -34.79
C LEU A 948 -21.84 -38.74 -35.30
N HIS A 949 -20.71 -38.13 -35.68
CA HIS A 949 -20.67 -36.77 -36.22
C HIS A 949 -21.46 -36.65 -37.53
N ILE A 950 -21.25 -37.61 -38.46
CA ILE A 950 -21.99 -37.67 -39.72
C ILE A 950 -23.49 -37.87 -39.44
N SER A 951 -23.86 -38.84 -38.60
CA SER A 951 -25.26 -39.10 -38.22
C SER A 951 -25.91 -37.84 -37.63
N ASN A 952 -25.25 -37.16 -36.69
CA ASN A 952 -25.72 -35.92 -36.10
C ASN A 952 -25.92 -34.80 -37.12
N SER A 953 -25.00 -34.67 -38.07
CA SER A 953 -25.03 -33.63 -39.10
C SER A 953 -26.15 -33.86 -40.10
N VAL A 954 -26.39 -35.13 -40.49
CA VAL A 954 -27.52 -35.50 -41.34
C VAL A 954 -28.84 -35.21 -40.62
N LEU A 955 -28.96 -35.57 -39.33
CA LEU A 955 -30.15 -35.27 -38.53
C LEU A 955 -30.40 -33.77 -38.35
N ASP A 956 -29.35 -32.98 -38.09
CA ASP A 956 -29.44 -31.51 -38.01
C ASP A 956 -30.00 -30.93 -39.33
N ASN A 957 -29.53 -31.41 -40.49
CA ASN A 957 -30.03 -30.98 -41.79
C ASN A 957 -31.49 -31.40 -42.01
N CYS A 958 -31.86 -32.66 -41.73
CA CYS A 958 -33.24 -33.13 -41.90
C CYS A 958 -34.24 -32.35 -41.02
N LEU A 959 -33.89 -32.07 -39.76
CA LEU A 959 -34.74 -31.29 -38.85
C LEU A 959 -34.85 -29.83 -39.29
N SER A 960 -33.78 -29.24 -39.80
CA SER A 960 -33.79 -27.88 -40.33
C SER A 960 -34.70 -27.77 -41.56
N THR A 961 -34.60 -28.71 -42.50
CA THR A 961 -35.48 -28.76 -43.67
C THR A 961 -36.94 -28.97 -43.26
N LEU A 962 -37.22 -29.90 -42.35
CA LEU A 962 -38.58 -30.11 -41.83
C LEU A 962 -39.15 -28.83 -41.23
N LYS A 963 -38.38 -28.08 -40.45
CA LYS A 963 -38.79 -26.77 -39.93
C LYS A 963 -39.11 -25.79 -41.06
N HIS A 964 -38.17 -25.54 -41.96
CA HIS A 964 -38.34 -24.50 -42.98
C HIS A 964 -39.48 -24.79 -43.95
N GLU A 965 -39.63 -26.06 -44.35
CA GLU A 965 -40.63 -26.44 -45.34
C GLU A 965 -42.03 -26.56 -44.74
N THR A 966 -42.18 -26.89 -43.45
CA THR A 966 -43.50 -27.25 -42.87
C THR A 966 -44.11 -26.21 -41.93
N MET A 967 -43.35 -25.21 -41.46
CA MET A 967 -43.77 -24.23 -40.43
C MET A 967 -44.86 -23.25 -40.90
N TYR A 968 -45.04 -23.07 -42.21
CA TYR A 968 -46.06 -22.17 -42.79
C TYR A 968 -47.49 -22.72 -42.70
N TYR A 969 -47.67 -24.04 -42.86
CA TYR A 969 -48.99 -24.63 -43.07
C TYR A 969 -49.95 -24.50 -41.88
N PRO A 970 -49.55 -24.71 -40.61
CA PRO A 970 -50.47 -24.55 -39.47
C PRO A 970 -51.07 -23.14 -39.39
N SER A 971 -50.26 -22.10 -39.62
CA SER A 971 -50.75 -20.72 -39.61
C SER A 971 -51.72 -20.44 -40.77
N ARG A 972 -51.47 -21.04 -41.94
CA ARG A 972 -52.35 -20.92 -43.10
C ARG A 972 -53.67 -21.69 -42.93
N ILE A 973 -53.64 -22.86 -42.29
CA ILE A 973 -54.81 -23.65 -41.91
C ILE A 973 -55.68 -22.83 -40.94
N ARG A 974 -55.08 -22.21 -39.91
CA ARG A 974 -55.81 -21.34 -38.98
C ARG A 974 -56.48 -20.16 -39.68
N GLN A 975 -55.75 -19.52 -40.60
CA GLN A 975 -56.28 -18.39 -41.37
C GLN A 975 -57.49 -18.78 -42.22
N LEU A 976 -57.48 -19.97 -42.85
CA LEU A 976 -58.61 -20.46 -43.64
C LEU A 976 -59.85 -20.70 -42.77
N ILE A 977 -59.68 -21.29 -41.59
CA ILE A 977 -60.77 -21.51 -40.63
C ILE A 977 -61.38 -20.17 -40.17
N ASP A 978 -60.53 -19.18 -39.87
CA ASP A 978 -60.99 -17.88 -39.34
C ASP A 978 -61.62 -16.96 -40.43
N SER A 979 -61.25 -17.14 -41.72
CA SER A 979 -61.64 -16.21 -42.80
C SER A 979 -62.69 -16.76 -43.79
N GLN A 980 -62.73 -18.07 -44.03
CA GLN A 980 -63.70 -18.72 -44.93
C GLN A 980 -64.10 -20.11 -44.39
N PRO A 981 -64.86 -20.18 -43.28
CA PRO A 981 -65.23 -21.45 -42.63
C PRO A 981 -66.15 -22.36 -43.45
N ASP A 982 -66.61 -21.97 -44.65
CA ASP A 982 -67.44 -22.82 -45.51
C ASP A 982 -66.66 -23.49 -46.65
N ASP A 983 -65.37 -23.15 -46.86
CA ASP A 983 -64.53 -23.75 -47.90
C ASP A 983 -63.76 -24.98 -47.37
N VAL A 984 -64.51 -26.06 -47.16
CA VAL A 984 -64.00 -27.33 -46.62
C VAL A 984 -63.01 -27.99 -47.57
N ASP A 985 -63.20 -27.85 -48.89
CA ASP A 985 -62.38 -28.49 -49.91
C ASP A 985 -60.96 -27.93 -49.93
N SER A 986 -60.81 -26.60 -49.87
CA SER A 986 -59.49 -25.96 -49.77
C SER A 986 -58.78 -26.30 -48.46
N LEU A 987 -59.53 -26.42 -47.35
CA LEU A 987 -58.98 -26.82 -46.05
C LEU A 987 -58.45 -28.26 -46.09
N LYS A 988 -59.21 -29.17 -46.72
CA LYS A 988 -58.85 -30.58 -46.89
C LYS A 988 -57.59 -30.75 -47.71
N GLU A 989 -57.52 -30.11 -48.87
CA GLU A 989 -56.34 -30.19 -49.75
C GLU A 989 -55.07 -29.71 -49.04
N LEU A 990 -55.17 -28.61 -48.28
CA LEU A 990 -54.03 -28.05 -47.54
C LEU A 990 -53.55 -28.96 -46.41
N VAL A 991 -54.47 -29.56 -45.65
CA VAL A 991 -54.14 -30.45 -44.53
C VAL A 991 -53.56 -31.78 -45.05
N ASP A 992 -54.09 -32.33 -46.15
CA ASP A 992 -53.56 -33.54 -46.79
C ASP A 992 -52.16 -33.32 -47.37
N TYR A 993 -51.92 -32.14 -47.97
CA TYR A 993 -50.59 -31.75 -48.44
C TYR A 993 -49.60 -31.58 -47.28
N TYR A 994 -50.02 -30.90 -46.21
CA TYR A 994 -49.22 -30.74 -45.00
C TYR A 994 -48.83 -32.09 -44.39
N LYS A 995 -49.78 -33.04 -44.28
CA LYS A 995 -49.50 -34.39 -43.80
C LYS A 995 -48.48 -35.12 -44.68
N SER A 996 -48.66 -35.07 -45.99
CA SER A 996 -47.80 -35.77 -46.95
C SER A 996 -46.36 -35.28 -46.86
N LEU A 997 -46.17 -33.96 -46.86
CA LEU A 997 -44.86 -33.33 -46.75
C LEU A 997 -44.22 -33.60 -45.39
N TYR A 998 -44.99 -33.46 -44.30
CA TYR A 998 -44.50 -33.67 -42.94
C TYR A 998 -44.09 -35.13 -42.71
N SER A 999 -44.90 -36.10 -43.17
CA SER A 999 -44.59 -37.53 -43.05
C SER A 999 -43.39 -37.96 -43.89
N LEU A 1000 -43.21 -37.40 -45.08
CA LEU A 1000 -42.04 -37.70 -45.92
C LEU A 1000 -40.74 -37.22 -45.24
N LEU A 1001 -40.71 -35.97 -44.79
CA LEU A 1001 -39.54 -35.38 -44.15
C LEU A 1001 -39.25 -36.00 -42.78
N SER A 1002 -40.30 -36.34 -42.01
CA SER A 1002 -40.13 -37.03 -40.72
C SER A 1002 -39.61 -38.46 -40.89
N ALA A 1003 -40.07 -39.18 -41.91
CA ALA A 1003 -39.59 -40.53 -42.21
C ALA A 1003 -38.11 -40.55 -42.56
N GLN A 1004 -37.64 -39.60 -43.37
CA GLN A 1004 -36.22 -39.46 -43.72
C GLN A 1004 -35.34 -39.18 -42.48
N ALA A 1005 -35.86 -38.42 -41.51
CA ALA A 1005 -35.18 -38.20 -40.24
C ALA A 1005 -35.18 -39.45 -39.34
N MET A 1006 -36.27 -40.24 -39.33
CA MET A 1006 -36.38 -41.48 -38.54
C MET A 1006 -35.46 -42.60 -39.03
N GLU A 1007 -35.22 -42.70 -40.34
CA GLU A 1007 -34.35 -43.75 -40.90
C GLU A 1007 -32.91 -43.67 -40.38
N GLN A 1008 -32.46 -42.47 -40.00
CA GLN A 1008 -31.14 -42.26 -39.38
C GLN A 1008 -31.09 -42.62 -37.89
N VAL A 1009 -32.24 -42.81 -37.25
CA VAL A 1009 -32.41 -43.07 -35.81
C VAL A 1009 -32.60 -44.55 -35.50
N GLU A 1010 -33.24 -45.29 -36.41
CA GLU A 1010 -33.48 -46.74 -36.31
C GLU A 1010 -32.49 -47.50 -37.19
N GLY A 1011 -31.40 -47.97 -36.58
CA GLY A 1011 -30.42 -48.83 -37.24
C GLY A 1011 -30.97 -50.22 -37.57
N ASN A 1012 -31.79 -50.33 -38.60
CA ASN A 1012 -32.28 -51.61 -39.11
C ASN A 1012 -31.17 -52.34 -39.88
N ILE A 1013 -30.56 -53.33 -39.24
CA ILE A 1013 -29.46 -54.10 -39.83
C ILE A 1013 -30.04 -55.32 -40.52
N LYS A 1014 -29.99 -55.33 -41.85
CA LYS A 1014 -30.21 -56.51 -42.68
C LYS A 1014 -28.83 -57.10 -42.98
N ALA A 1015 -28.55 -58.34 -42.56
CA ALA A 1015 -27.42 -59.07 -43.13
C ALA A 1015 -27.75 -59.34 -44.61
N ASP A 1016 -26.94 -58.82 -45.51
CA ASP A 1016 -27.13 -59.08 -46.93
C ASP A 1016 -26.60 -60.47 -47.30
N ASP A 1017 -27.02 -60.97 -48.47
CA ASP A 1017 -26.64 -62.30 -48.95
C ASP A 1017 -25.14 -62.43 -49.25
N PHE A 1018 -24.47 -61.30 -49.53
CA PHE A 1018 -23.04 -61.27 -49.80
C PHE A 1018 -22.23 -61.55 -48.53
N LEU A 1019 -22.57 -60.92 -47.41
CA LEU A 1019 -21.91 -61.12 -46.13
C LEU A 1019 -22.02 -62.59 -45.66
N ASN A 1020 -23.19 -63.20 -45.88
CA ASN A 1020 -23.41 -64.61 -45.55
C ASN A 1020 -22.50 -65.54 -46.38
N ARG A 1021 -22.43 -65.33 -47.70
CA ARG A 1021 -21.56 -66.12 -48.59
C ARG A 1021 -20.09 -65.89 -48.30
N TYR A 1022 -19.71 -64.66 -47.99
CA TYR A 1022 -18.34 -64.32 -47.66
C TYR A 1022 -17.88 -65.00 -46.37
N LEU A 1023 -18.69 -64.95 -45.31
CA LEU A 1023 -18.38 -65.62 -44.05
C LEU A 1023 -18.19 -67.14 -44.23
N VAL A 1024 -19.04 -67.78 -45.04
CA VAL A 1024 -18.90 -69.20 -45.36
C VAL A 1024 -17.64 -69.49 -46.17
N SER A 1025 -17.31 -68.64 -47.15
CA SER A 1025 -16.07 -68.79 -47.94
C SER A 1025 -14.81 -68.74 -47.08
N LEU A 1026 -14.83 -67.90 -46.04
CA LEU A 1026 -13.71 -67.77 -45.11
C LEU A 1026 -13.65 -68.97 -44.15
N MET A 1027 -14.79 -69.42 -43.61
CA MET A 1027 -14.85 -70.59 -42.72
C MET A 1027 -14.46 -71.90 -43.43
N ARG A 1028 -14.67 -71.99 -44.74
CA ARG A 1028 -14.22 -73.12 -45.56
C ARG A 1028 -12.69 -73.20 -45.70
N GLY A 1029 -11.98 -72.06 -45.62
CA GLY A 1029 -10.54 -72.02 -45.83
C GLY A 1029 -10.13 -72.60 -47.19
N ASN A 1030 -9.15 -73.51 -47.20
CA ASN A 1030 -8.66 -74.20 -48.42
C ASN A 1030 -9.33 -75.55 -48.69
N SER A 1031 -10.23 -76.01 -47.82
CA SER A 1031 -10.88 -77.32 -47.94
C SER A 1031 -11.71 -77.40 -49.22
N LYS A 1032 -11.47 -78.43 -50.03
CA LYS A 1032 -12.22 -78.64 -51.26
C LYS A 1032 -13.49 -79.46 -51.03
N ASP A 1033 -13.50 -80.31 -50.01
CA ASP A 1033 -14.60 -81.18 -49.63
C ASP A 1033 -15.09 -80.86 -48.20
N TYR A 1034 -16.29 -80.27 -48.10
CA TYR A 1034 -16.82 -79.79 -46.83
C TYR A 1034 -18.34 -79.95 -46.73
N HIS A 1035 -18.84 -80.03 -45.50
CA HIS A 1035 -20.27 -80.10 -45.20
C HIS A 1035 -20.66 -78.98 -44.23
N THR A 1036 -21.79 -78.31 -44.46
CA THR A 1036 -22.27 -77.23 -43.60
C THR A 1036 -23.53 -77.62 -42.84
N GLY A 1037 -23.67 -77.18 -41.59
CA GLY A 1037 -24.85 -77.43 -40.77
C GLY A 1037 -25.29 -76.20 -39.98
N VAL A 1038 -26.59 -76.14 -39.68
CA VAL A 1038 -27.21 -75.07 -38.88
C VAL A 1038 -28.19 -75.69 -37.89
N ALA A 1039 -28.11 -75.30 -36.62
CA ALA A 1039 -29.06 -75.70 -35.59
C ALA A 1039 -29.43 -74.51 -34.70
N GLU A 1040 -30.73 -74.34 -34.46
CA GLU A 1040 -31.20 -73.40 -33.44
C GLU A 1040 -30.86 -73.94 -32.05
N ILE A 1041 -30.49 -73.03 -31.14
CA ILE A 1041 -30.24 -73.39 -29.74
C ILE A 1041 -31.55 -73.17 -28.97
N PRO A 1042 -32.22 -74.22 -28.47
CA PRO A 1042 -33.54 -74.10 -27.84
C PRO A 1042 -33.52 -73.12 -26.65
N GLY A 1043 -34.52 -72.23 -26.59
CA GLY A 1043 -34.63 -71.23 -25.52
C GLY A 1043 -33.58 -70.11 -25.57
N SER A 1044 -32.80 -70.02 -26.65
CA SER A 1044 -31.69 -69.09 -26.78
C SER A 1044 -31.85 -68.15 -27.99
N ALA A 1045 -31.33 -66.93 -27.88
CA ALA A 1045 -31.36 -65.95 -28.97
C ALA A 1045 -30.29 -66.21 -30.04
N TYR A 1046 -29.71 -67.41 -30.07
CA TYR A 1046 -28.57 -67.79 -30.91
C TYR A 1046 -28.86 -69.01 -31.79
N VAL A 1047 -28.21 -69.04 -32.94
CA VAL A 1047 -28.15 -70.17 -33.86
C VAL A 1047 -26.70 -70.61 -33.97
N ARG A 1048 -26.49 -71.92 -34.00
CA ARG A 1048 -25.17 -72.52 -34.22
C ARG A 1048 -25.03 -72.87 -35.69
N TYR A 1049 -24.01 -72.32 -36.34
CA TYR A 1049 -23.60 -72.61 -37.70
C TYR A 1049 -22.26 -73.34 -37.68
N TRP A 1050 -22.05 -74.38 -38.49
CA TRP A 1050 -20.76 -75.04 -38.56
C TRP A 1050 -20.41 -75.53 -39.97
N ILE A 1051 -19.11 -75.66 -40.22
CA ILE A 1051 -18.52 -76.24 -41.43
C ILE A 1051 -17.55 -77.35 -41.05
N ASP A 1052 -17.76 -78.54 -41.58
CA ASP A 1052 -16.89 -79.70 -41.44
C ASP A 1052 -16.02 -79.83 -42.69
N GLN A 1053 -14.71 -79.63 -42.56
CA GLN A 1053 -13.74 -79.78 -43.64
C GLN A 1053 -13.31 -81.25 -43.70
N GLN A 1054 -13.93 -82.04 -44.58
CA GLN A 1054 -13.80 -83.50 -44.61
C GLN A 1054 -12.40 -83.97 -45.03
N ASP A 1055 -11.68 -83.13 -45.79
CA ASP A 1055 -10.32 -83.37 -46.26
C ASP A 1055 -9.23 -82.90 -45.27
N VAL A 1056 -9.60 -82.39 -44.08
CA VAL A 1056 -8.67 -81.90 -43.06
C VAL A 1056 -8.86 -82.64 -41.74
N ALA A 1057 -7.82 -83.37 -41.30
CA ALA A 1057 -7.83 -84.09 -40.02
C ALA A 1057 -7.68 -83.13 -38.83
N TYR A 1058 -8.43 -83.36 -37.75
CA TYR A 1058 -8.37 -82.50 -36.57
C TYR A 1058 -7.17 -82.82 -35.68
N ASP A 1059 -6.23 -81.88 -35.61
CA ASP A 1059 -5.19 -81.78 -34.58
C ASP A 1059 -5.58 -80.75 -33.50
N ALA A 1060 -5.62 -81.16 -32.24
CA ALA A 1060 -6.05 -80.32 -31.13
C ALA A 1060 -5.04 -79.20 -30.76
N ALA A 1061 -3.74 -79.43 -30.92
CA ALA A 1061 -2.70 -78.45 -30.59
C ALA A 1061 -2.56 -77.41 -31.71
N LEU A 1062 -2.62 -77.85 -32.96
CA LEU A 1062 -2.55 -76.97 -34.13
C LEU A 1062 -3.83 -76.15 -34.28
N HIS A 1063 -5.01 -76.78 -34.22
CA HIS A 1063 -6.25 -76.09 -34.59
C HIS A 1063 -6.86 -75.23 -33.48
N ALA A 1064 -6.47 -75.43 -32.22
CA ALA A 1064 -6.80 -74.50 -31.14
C ALA A 1064 -6.26 -73.07 -31.41
N GLN A 1065 -5.23 -72.95 -32.26
CA GLN A 1065 -4.58 -71.69 -32.59
C GLN A 1065 -5.16 -71.01 -33.84
N LEU A 1066 -6.09 -71.63 -34.59
CA LEU A 1066 -6.61 -71.08 -35.86
C LEU A 1066 -7.22 -69.69 -35.74
N PHE A 1067 -7.84 -69.39 -34.59
CA PHE A 1067 -8.51 -68.13 -34.33
C PHE A 1067 -7.71 -67.21 -33.40
N THR A 1068 -6.45 -67.54 -33.13
CA THR A 1068 -5.52 -66.74 -32.31
C THR A 1068 -4.48 -66.05 -33.20
N PRO A 1069 -3.79 -65.00 -32.72
CA PRO A 1069 -2.79 -64.28 -33.51
C PRO A 1069 -1.60 -65.13 -33.98
N LEU A 1070 -1.44 -66.34 -33.43
CA LEU A 1070 -0.39 -67.28 -33.80
C LEU A 1070 -0.70 -68.03 -35.12
N THR A 1071 -1.92 -67.89 -35.65
CA THR A 1071 -2.30 -68.48 -36.95
C THR A 1071 -1.59 -67.76 -38.10
N GLY A 1072 -1.03 -68.53 -39.04
CA GLY A 1072 -0.43 -67.97 -40.27
C GLY A 1072 -1.46 -67.62 -41.35
N ASP A 1073 -2.75 -67.94 -41.16
CA ASP A 1073 -3.80 -67.77 -42.16
C ASP A 1073 -4.83 -66.70 -41.72
N LEU A 1074 -4.72 -65.52 -42.34
CA LEU A 1074 -5.49 -64.33 -42.02
C LEU A 1074 -7.02 -64.53 -42.16
N ARG A 1075 -7.46 -65.50 -42.96
CA ARG A 1075 -8.89 -65.75 -43.22
C ARG A 1075 -9.65 -66.13 -41.95
N TYR A 1076 -9.02 -66.88 -41.05
CA TYR A 1076 -9.65 -67.30 -39.80
C TYR A 1076 -9.74 -66.15 -38.79
N LEU A 1077 -8.79 -65.22 -38.79
CA LEU A 1077 -8.88 -63.99 -38.00
C LEU A 1077 -10.03 -63.09 -38.49
N LEU A 1078 -10.21 -62.98 -39.81
CA LEU A 1078 -11.34 -62.26 -40.41
C LEU A 1078 -12.69 -62.90 -40.05
N CYS A 1079 -12.81 -64.23 -40.07
CA CYS A 1079 -14.01 -64.93 -39.58
C CYS A 1079 -14.36 -64.55 -38.14
N ARG A 1080 -13.37 -64.61 -37.24
CA ARG A 1080 -13.54 -64.26 -35.83
C ARG A 1080 -14.00 -62.81 -35.66
N GLN A 1081 -13.44 -61.90 -36.44
CA GLN A 1081 -13.79 -60.48 -36.39
C GLN A 1081 -15.23 -60.25 -36.86
N ILE A 1082 -15.64 -60.84 -37.99
CA ILE A 1082 -17.01 -60.72 -38.50
C ILE A 1082 -18.04 -61.23 -37.48
N VAL A 1083 -17.80 -62.41 -36.90
CA VAL A 1083 -18.70 -63.00 -35.89
C VAL A 1083 -18.78 -62.14 -34.62
N ARG A 1084 -17.64 -61.57 -34.20
CA ARG A 1084 -17.59 -60.66 -33.03
C ARG A 1084 -18.35 -59.37 -33.29
N GLU A 1085 -18.15 -58.74 -34.44
CA GLU A 1085 -18.83 -57.50 -34.81
C GLU A 1085 -20.34 -57.72 -34.90
N LEU A 1086 -20.80 -58.83 -35.48
CA LEU A 1086 -22.22 -59.19 -35.49
C LEU A 1086 -22.79 -59.34 -34.07
N GLY A 1087 -22.02 -59.92 -33.14
CA GLY A 1087 -22.41 -60.01 -31.72
C GLY A 1087 -22.46 -58.67 -31.01
N GLU A 1088 -21.48 -57.79 -31.26
CA GLU A 1088 -21.44 -56.43 -30.67
C GLU A 1088 -22.58 -55.56 -31.22
N ILE A 1089 -22.78 -55.58 -32.53
CA ILE A 1089 -23.79 -54.81 -33.24
C ILE A 1089 -25.22 -55.22 -32.82
N THR A 1090 -25.46 -56.52 -32.61
CA THR A 1090 -26.77 -57.03 -32.14
C THR A 1090 -26.90 -57.08 -30.61
N ASN A 1091 -25.85 -56.66 -29.89
CA ASN A 1091 -25.71 -56.70 -28.43
C ASN A 1091 -25.94 -58.11 -27.82
N LEU A 1092 -25.62 -59.15 -28.57
CA LEU A 1092 -25.74 -60.56 -28.19
C LEU A 1092 -24.35 -61.14 -27.97
N ARG A 1093 -23.86 -60.99 -26.73
CA ARG A 1093 -22.48 -61.28 -26.32
C ARG A 1093 -22.08 -62.76 -26.31
N GLY A 1094 -23.00 -63.68 -26.57
CA GLY A 1094 -22.76 -65.12 -26.70
C GLY A 1094 -22.31 -65.56 -28.10
N CYS A 1095 -22.12 -64.62 -29.04
CA CYS A 1095 -21.57 -64.95 -30.36
C CYS A 1095 -20.09 -65.29 -30.26
N GLY A 1096 -19.63 -66.28 -31.02
CA GLY A 1096 -18.24 -66.73 -31.00
C GLY A 1096 -17.97 -67.79 -32.05
N ILE A 1097 -16.69 -68.03 -32.35
CA ILE A 1097 -16.25 -69.04 -33.32
C ILE A 1097 -15.14 -69.89 -32.71
N LYS A 1098 -15.12 -71.18 -33.04
CA LYS A 1098 -14.10 -72.12 -32.56
C LYS A 1098 -13.86 -73.25 -33.55
N ALA A 1099 -12.69 -73.88 -33.43
CA ALA A 1099 -12.39 -75.15 -34.07
C ALA A 1099 -12.58 -76.30 -33.07
N CYS A 1100 -13.19 -77.38 -33.51
CA CYS A 1100 -13.39 -78.60 -32.73
C CYS A 1100 -13.34 -79.84 -33.63
N GLN A 1101 -13.30 -81.02 -33.01
CA GLN A 1101 -13.34 -82.28 -33.74
C GLN A 1101 -14.77 -82.57 -34.21
N GLY A 1102 -14.95 -82.81 -35.51
CA GLY A 1102 -16.20 -83.27 -36.11
C GLY A 1102 -16.40 -84.78 -35.97
N ASP A 1103 -17.60 -85.26 -36.32
CA ASP A 1103 -18.07 -86.61 -36.01
C ASP A 1103 -17.27 -87.75 -36.68
N LYS A 1104 -16.40 -87.43 -37.67
CA LYS A 1104 -15.49 -88.37 -38.36
C LYS A 1104 -13.99 -88.11 -38.09
N GLY A 1105 -13.66 -87.30 -37.08
CA GLY A 1105 -12.27 -86.92 -36.80
C GLY A 1105 -11.72 -85.82 -37.72
N CYS A 1106 -12.55 -85.25 -38.57
CA CYS A 1106 -12.27 -84.09 -39.41
C CYS A 1106 -12.39 -82.76 -38.64
N LEU A 1107 -11.83 -81.68 -39.18
CA LEU A 1107 -11.88 -80.34 -38.59
C LEU A 1107 -13.29 -79.73 -38.76
N ARG A 1108 -13.97 -79.44 -37.64
CA ARG A 1108 -15.22 -78.68 -37.59
C ARG A 1108 -14.94 -77.24 -37.13
N ILE A 1109 -15.41 -76.26 -37.90
CA ILE A 1109 -15.41 -74.85 -37.51
C ILE A 1109 -16.84 -74.45 -37.17
N GLU A 1110 -17.08 -74.10 -35.92
CA GLU A 1110 -18.40 -73.79 -35.37
C GLU A 1110 -18.48 -72.31 -34.98
N ALA A 1111 -19.48 -71.60 -35.49
CA ALA A 1111 -19.83 -70.22 -35.16
C ALA A 1111 -21.22 -70.14 -34.51
N VAL A 1112 -21.34 -69.38 -33.42
CA VAL A 1112 -22.60 -69.05 -32.74
C VAL A 1112 -22.99 -67.63 -33.15
N LEU A 1113 -24.19 -67.48 -33.73
CA LEU A 1113 -24.66 -66.25 -34.38
C LEU A 1113 -26.06 -65.82 -33.87
N PRO A 1114 -26.45 -64.55 -34.02
CA PRO A 1114 -27.78 -64.06 -33.62
C PRO A 1114 -28.94 -64.69 -34.42
N ALA A 1115 -29.98 -65.16 -33.73
CA ALA A 1115 -31.16 -65.78 -34.36
C ALA A 1115 -32.09 -64.79 -35.07
N ARG A 1116 -32.07 -63.50 -34.68
CA ARG A 1116 -32.94 -62.45 -35.25
C ARG A 1116 -32.57 -62.06 -36.69
N ILE A 1117 -31.40 -62.47 -37.17
CA ILE A 1117 -30.95 -62.27 -38.54
C ILE A 1117 -31.45 -63.47 -39.37
N LYS A 1118 -32.16 -63.23 -40.49
CA LYS A 1118 -32.62 -64.31 -41.38
C LYS A 1118 -31.45 -64.86 -42.19
N TRP A 1119 -30.79 -65.87 -41.65
CA TRP A 1119 -29.77 -66.67 -42.35
C TRP A 1119 -30.45 -67.63 -43.34
N LYS A 1120 -30.94 -67.11 -44.46
CA LYS A 1120 -31.61 -67.93 -45.49
C LYS A 1120 -30.59 -68.87 -46.16
N SER A 1121 -30.85 -70.17 -45.98
CA SER A 1121 -30.29 -71.36 -46.65
C SER A 1121 -28.97 -71.20 -47.40
N LEU A 1122 -27.89 -71.42 -46.66
CA LEU A 1122 -26.64 -72.00 -47.19
C LEU A 1122 -26.84 -73.52 -47.40
N LYS A 1123 -27.85 -73.90 -48.18
CA LYS A 1123 -28.00 -75.23 -48.76
C LYS A 1123 -27.78 -75.07 -50.26
N SER A 1124 -26.79 -75.81 -50.76
CA SER A 1124 -26.24 -75.90 -52.13
C SER A 1124 -25.67 -74.61 -52.70
#